data_AF-A0A8S3V3S9-F1
#
_entry.id   AF-A0A8S3V3S9-F1
#
_cell.length_a   1.000
_cell.length_b   1.000
_cell.length_c   1.000
_cell.angle_alpha   90.00
_cell.angle_beta   90.00
_cell.angle_gamma   90.00
#
_symmetry.space_group_name_H-M   'P 1'
#
loop_
_entity.id
_entity.type
_entity.pdbx_description
1 polymer ?
#
loop_
_entity_poly.entity_id
_entity_poly.type
_entity_poly.pdbx_seq_one_letter_code
_entity_poly.pdbx_strand_id
1 'polypeptide(L)'
;MHVAYVVLGISSCSTNALLVWIIFRKRRLRTSSNIIIASLSISDFLLGATIAPVEVAHTLQKNFTIVGYGCLAHQVVMIYIPLVSILHLLVVALERFVKIVYPLRYVIIITSNKVAVLIFLAWTVPLCVSVVPFTTSDVFSTGNSSDQSCSTLDLLSCPYIAFVFTVIGVTCIIITFLYGIILKIACRHAKEIRCRNFRICKQKGTNNIREFRIVGVLIVTVGYFIVSWTPFTIAVIEQCISSGYPVFWYPVVFLAYFNSTVNPIIYGIGNRDLRMSLMELCFVFAGTWSNPNCAPGRNTIVHLFEWKWSDIAAECEKFLGPYGYCGVQVSPPNENRVVTSPNRPWWERYQPVSYKLITRSGNEAQFTDMVQRCNKANVRIYVDAVINHMTGAGGHGTGTGGSHWNGGAMSYPGVPFSSWDFNGNRECHSGDLNIHNYGNKEEVRNCRLVSLTDLKLGKEYVRSKIAEYMNHLISIGVAGFRMDAAKHMWPGDLQAIYGKLHGLNSQYFPGSPRPFIFQEVIDMGGEAISASEYTGFARVTNFIYGIKLAQVFRRQNAAKYLRNWGRPWNMPSSNDVVVFIDNHDNQRGHGGGGGVLTHSDPKRYKMATAFMLAHPYGFTRVMSSFSFGSSDDGPPHNGDMSTKSVISGSKSICGNGWVCEHRWRQIFNMVAFRNVVMGTNMQHWWDNGNYQIAFSRGNKGFIAINLETSDINRNLQTGLPQGSYCDVISGSYDGSKCTGKEVHVNGDGSAHFNIRSNSDDPMMAIHIGAKKGSQRKVTT
;
A
#
# COMPACT_ATOMS: atom_id res chain seq x y z
N MET A 1 -8.72 39.07 6.97
CA MET A 1 -7.81 39.18 5.82
C MET A 1 -6.41 38.70 6.14
N HIS A 2 -5.76 39.20 7.21
CA HIS A 2 -4.41 38.76 7.63
C HIS A 2 -4.28 37.22 7.79
N VAL A 3 -5.24 36.55 8.44
CA VAL A 3 -5.24 35.06 8.57
C VAL A 3 -5.19 34.37 7.20
N ALA A 4 -5.91 34.90 6.21
CA ALA A 4 -5.91 34.33 4.87
C ALA A 4 -4.53 34.44 4.21
N TYR A 5 -3.85 35.59 4.34
CA TYR A 5 -2.49 35.78 3.83
C TYR A 5 -1.43 34.94 4.56
N VAL A 6 -1.58 34.73 5.87
CA VAL A 6 -0.73 33.80 6.63
C VAL A 6 -0.90 32.37 6.10
N VAL A 7 -2.14 31.91 5.93
CA VAL A 7 -2.43 30.58 5.38
C VAL A 7 -1.90 30.45 3.96
N LEU A 8 -2.06 31.48 3.14
CA LEU A 8 -1.54 31.55 1.77
C LEU A 8 -0.01 31.41 1.73
N GLY A 9 0.71 32.18 2.54
CA GLY A 9 2.18 32.12 2.61
C GLY A 9 2.67 30.73 3.05
N ILE A 10 2.13 30.20 4.15
CA ILE A 10 2.51 28.88 4.67
C ILE A 10 2.18 27.77 3.66
N SER A 11 0.99 27.80 3.06
CA SER A 11 0.57 26.78 2.10
C SER A 11 1.37 26.84 0.80
N SER A 12 1.65 28.02 0.27
CA SER A 12 2.51 28.19 -0.91
C SER A 12 3.92 27.67 -0.64
N CYS A 13 4.55 28.08 0.46
CA CYS A 13 5.91 27.62 0.79
C CYS A 13 5.98 26.11 1.04
N SER A 14 5.06 25.56 1.84
CA SER A 14 5.09 24.14 2.21
C SER A 14 4.85 23.21 1.02
N THR A 15 3.84 23.49 0.19
CA THR A 15 3.48 22.65 -0.96
C THR A 15 4.54 22.68 -2.06
N ASN A 16 5.10 23.86 -2.35
CA ASN A 16 6.14 24.01 -3.36
C ASN A 16 7.50 23.44 -2.91
N ALA A 17 7.91 23.67 -1.65
CA ALA A 17 9.14 23.08 -1.11
C ALA A 17 9.09 21.55 -1.12
N LEU A 18 7.94 20.97 -0.73
CA LEU A 18 7.71 19.53 -0.77
C LEU A 18 7.85 18.98 -2.20
N LEU A 19 7.26 19.66 -3.19
CA LEU A 19 7.33 19.25 -4.59
C LEU A 19 8.79 19.23 -5.11
N VAL A 20 9.55 20.29 -4.87
CA VAL A 20 10.98 20.38 -5.22
C VAL A 20 11.75 19.23 -4.57
N TRP A 21 11.58 19.03 -3.26
CA TRP A 21 12.27 17.99 -2.52
C TRP A 21 11.99 16.57 -3.06
N ILE A 22 10.74 16.26 -3.43
CA ILE A 22 10.38 14.94 -3.99
C ILE A 22 11.10 14.68 -5.32
N ILE A 23 11.10 15.67 -6.22
CA ILE A 23 11.71 15.56 -7.55
C ILE A 23 13.21 15.31 -7.41
N PHE A 24 13.88 16.07 -6.54
CA PHE A 24 15.30 15.89 -6.31
C PHE A 24 15.62 14.63 -5.50
N ARG A 25 14.76 14.16 -4.59
CA ARG A 25 15.00 12.92 -3.83
C ARG A 25 14.96 11.67 -4.72
N LYS A 26 14.07 11.61 -5.71
CA LYS A 26 13.89 10.40 -6.54
C LYS A 26 14.51 10.56 -7.92
N ARG A 27 15.59 9.81 -8.19
CA ARG A 27 16.26 9.79 -9.51
C ARG A 27 15.29 9.57 -10.69
N ARG A 28 14.27 8.71 -10.52
CA ARG A 28 13.23 8.44 -11.54
C ARG A 28 12.40 9.66 -11.94
N LEU A 29 12.31 10.67 -11.07
CA LEU A 29 11.51 11.87 -11.30
C LEU A 29 12.32 13.03 -11.90
N ARG A 30 13.64 12.91 -12.04
CA ARG A 30 14.51 13.97 -12.57
C ARG A 30 14.50 13.99 -14.10
N THR A 31 13.32 14.10 -14.69
CA THR A 31 13.13 14.26 -16.15
C THR A 31 13.14 15.75 -16.51
N SER A 32 13.43 16.09 -17.78
CA SER A 32 13.43 17.47 -18.28
C SER A 32 12.17 18.26 -17.89
N SER A 33 10.98 17.66 -18.09
CA SER A 33 9.71 18.30 -17.71
C SER A 33 9.58 18.56 -16.22
N ASN A 34 10.00 17.61 -15.38
CA ASN A 34 9.89 17.75 -13.93
C ASN A 34 10.93 18.72 -13.36
N ILE A 35 12.09 18.86 -14.02
CA ILE A 35 13.09 19.87 -13.64
C ILE A 35 12.57 21.28 -13.92
N ILE A 36 11.88 21.49 -15.06
CA ILE A 36 11.23 22.78 -15.34
C ILE A 36 10.12 23.07 -14.30
N ILE A 37 9.30 22.07 -13.96
CA ILE A 37 8.28 22.20 -12.90
C ILE A 37 8.92 22.50 -11.54
N ALA A 38 10.05 21.89 -11.21
CA ALA A 38 10.76 22.18 -9.96
C ALA A 38 11.26 23.64 -9.91
N SER A 39 11.73 24.19 -11.04
CA SER A 39 12.12 25.61 -11.12
C SER A 39 10.93 26.55 -10.97
N LEU A 40 9.78 26.21 -11.58
CA LEU A 40 8.52 26.95 -11.37
C LEU A 40 8.05 26.89 -9.90
N SER A 41 8.19 25.75 -9.23
CA SER A 41 7.89 25.66 -7.80
C SER A 41 8.84 26.50 -6.94
N ILE A 42 10.07 26.76 -7.39
CA ILE A 42 10.97 27.68 -6.69
C ILE A 42 10.48 29.12 -6.79
N SER A 43 9.99 29.58 -7.95
CA SER A 43 9.40 30.93 -8.06
C SER A 43 8.13 31.06 -7.23
N ASP A 44 7.25 30.06 -7.24
CA ASP A 44 6.03 30.02 -6.43
C ASP A 44 6.32 29.98 -4.91
N PHE A 45 7.38 29.28 -4.49
CA PHE A 45 7.87 29.31 -3.11
C PHE A 45 8.34 30.71 -2.71
N LEU A 46 9.13 31.37 -3.58
CA LEU A 46 9.63 32.72 -3.32
C LEU A 46 8.48 33.72 -3.20
N LEU A 47 7.43 33.59 -4.02
CA LEU A 47 6.23 34.42 -3.91
C LEU A 47 5.64 34.39 -2.49
N GLY A 48 5.46 33.18 -1.95
CA GLY A 48 4.94 32.99 -0.59
C GLY A 48 5.90 33.46 0.49
N ALA A 49 7.20 33.32 0.27
CA ALA A 49 8.23 33.68 1.24
C ALA A 49 8.49 35.20 1.33
N THR A 50 8.34 35.94 0.22
CA THR A 50 8.69 37.36 0.15
C THR A 50 7.49 38.28 0.14
N ILE A 51 6.36 37.88 -0.45
CA ILE A 51 5.20 38.77 -0.61
C ILE A 51 4.22 38.62 0.57
N ALA A 52 3.87 37.39 0.95
CA ALA A 52 2.89 37.15 2.02
C ALA A 52 3.25 37.81 3.36
N PRO A 53 4.51 37.85 3.83
CA PRO A 53 4.85 38.51 5.10
C PRO A 53 4.58 40.03 5.09
N VAL A 54 4.82 40.69 3.96
CA VAL A 54 4.60 42.14 3.83
C VAL A 54 3.11 42.46 3.77
N GLU A 55 2.32 41.65 3.06
CA GLU A 55 0.85 41.77 3.04
C GLU A 55 0.23 41.50 4.44
N VAL A 56 0.76 40.53 5.18
CA VAL A 56 0.33 40.27 6.56
C VAL A 56 0.68 41.47 7.46
N ALA A 57 1.87 42.03 7.32
CA ALA A 57 2.29 43.20 8.10
C ALA A 57 1.37 44.41 7.84
N HIS A 58 1.08 44.73 6.58
CA HIS A 58 0.16 45.81 6.21
C HIS A 58 -1.28 45.58 6.68
N THR A 59 -1.75 44.33 6.71
CA THR A 59 -3.10 44.01 7.21
C THR A 59 -3.22 43.94 8.73
N LEU A 60 -2.11 43.80 9.47
CA LEU A 60 -2.07 43.78 10.94
C LEU A 60 -1.77 45.15 11.56
N GLN A 61 -0.91 45.94 10.92
CA GLN A 61 -0.45 47.23 11.43
C GLN A 61 -0.68 48.32 10.39
N LYS A 62 -1.62 49.23 10.66
CA LYS A 62 -1.90 50.38 9.77
C LYS A 62 -0.71 51.33 9.60
N ASN A 63 0.26 51.31 10.53
CA ASN A 63 1.45 52.19 10.51
C ASN A 63 2.74 51.43 10.11
N PHE A 64 2.64 50.22 9.55
CA PHE A 64 3.82 49.50 9.06
C PHE A 64 4.31 50.12 7.75
N THR A 65 5.45 50.79 7.80
CA THR A 65 6.03 51.49 6.64
C THR A 65 7.38 50.89 6.28
N ILE A 66 7.49 50.37 5.05
CA ILE A 66 8.77 50.16 4.39
C ILE A 66 8.98 51.44 3.56
N VAL A 67 10.15 52.07 3.64
CA VAL A 67 10.37 53.37 2.96
C VAL A 67 11.53 53.31 1.98
N GLY A 68 11.49 54.20 0.99
CA GLY A 68 12.52 54.37 -0.01
C GLY A 68 12.80 53.09 -0.81
N TYR A 69 14.09 52.75 -0.97
CA TYR A 69 14.51 51.60 -1.78
C TYR A 69 14.00 50.25 -1.28
N GLY A 70 13.64 50.12 0.01
CA GLY A 70 13.03 48.89 0.52
C GLY A 70 11.64 48.65 -0.05
N CYS A 71 10.85 49.72 -0.19
CA CYS A 71 9.50 49.67 -0.76
C CYS A 71 9.56 49.39 -2.26
N LEU A 72 10.46 50.08 -2.96
CA LEU A 72 10.73 49.84 -4.38
C LEU A 72 11.16 48.39 -4.63
N ALA A 73 12.07 47.85 -3.80
CA ALA A 73 12.50 46.47 -3.91
C ALA A 73 11.34 45.48 -3.74
N HIS A 74 10.42 45.72 -2.81
CA HIS A 74 9.23 44.89 -2.63
C HIS A 74 8.31 44.93 -3.86
N GLN A 75 8.00 46.12 -4.39
CA GLN A 75 7.17 46.29 -5.59
C GLN A 75 7.82 45.66 -6.83
N VAL A 76 9.15 45.78 -6.97
CA VAL A 76 9.92 45.09 -8.01
C VAL A 76 9.82 43.58 -7.86
N VAL A 77 9.89 43.04 -6.65
CA VAL A 77 9.71 41.60 -6.40
C VAL A 77 8.28 41.14 -6.72
N MET A 78 7.26 41.96 -6.45
CA MET A 78 5.86 41.68 -6.82
C MET A 78 5.66 41.53 -8.33
N ILE A 79 6.50 42.16 -9.15
CA ILE A 79 6.48 42.04 -10.63
C ILE A 79 7.42 40.93 -11.12
N TYR A 80 8.60 40.83 -10.53
CA TYR A 80 9.64 39.90 -10.94
C TYR A 80 9.18 38.45 -10.83
N ILE A 81 8.64 38.04 -9.68
CA ILE A 81 8.28 36.64 -9.44
C ILE A 81 7.18 36.15 -10.39
N PRO A 82 6.09 36.91 -10.63
CA PRO A 82 5.08 36.53 -11.62
C PRO A 82 5.61 36.43 -13.06
N LEU A 83 6.51 37.34 -13.45
CA LEU A 83 7.19 37.28 -14.76
C LEU A 83 8.05 36.02 -14.90
N VAL A 84 8.75 35.62 -13.83
CA VAL A 84 9.49 34.35 -13.80
C VAL A 84 8.52 33.17 -13.94
N SER A 85 7.41 33.14 -13.19
CA SER A 85 6.44 32.04 -13.23
C SER A 85 5.78 31.90 -14.61
N ILE A 86 5.38 33.00 -15.27
CA ILE A 86 4.75 32.93 -16.60
C ILE A 86 5.73 32.48 -17.70
N LEU A 87 7.00 32.89 -17.63
CA LEU A 87 8.02 32.38 -18.56
C LEU A 87 8.30 30.89 -18.33
N HIS A 88 8.29 30.41 -17.09
CA HIS A 88 8.38 28.97 -16.82
C HIS A 88 7.19 28.20 -17.38
N LEU A 89 5.96 28.74 -17.28
CA LEU A 89 4.77 28.15 -17.92
C LEU A 89 4.92 28.12 -19.46
N LEU A 90 5.51 29.15 -20.07
CA LEU A 90 5.84 29.14 -21.49
C LEU A 90 6.86 28.04 -21.84
N VAL A 91 7.92 27.89 -21.04
CA VAL A 91 8.92 26.83 -21.24
C VAL A 91 8.29 25.43 -21.10
N VAL A 92 7.37 25.23 -20.15
CA VAL A 92 6.58 23.99 -20.04
C VAL A 92 5.73 23.76 -21.28
N ALA A 93 5.05 24.79 -21.79
CA ALA A 93 4.23 24.70 -22.99
C ALA A 93 5.07 24.34 -24.24
N LEU A 94 6.24 24.96 -24.40
CA LEU A 94 7.17 24.68 -25.49
C LEU A 94 7.76 23.27 -25.43
N GLU A 95 8.21 22.80 -24.25
CA GLU A 95 8.69 21.43 -24.08
C GLU A 95 7.61 20.42 -24.47
N ARG A 96 6.39 20.63 -24.00
CA ARG A 96 5.24 19.76 -24.28
C ARG A 96 4.85 19.78 -25.75
N PHE A 97 4.87 20.95 -26.37
CA PHE A 97 4.68 21.09 -27.80
C PHE A 97 5.69 20.24 -28.56
N VAL A 98 6.99 20.37 -28.29
CA VAL A 98 8.03 19.57 -28.96
C VAL A 98 7.84 18.08 -28.71
N LYS A 99 7.52 17.68 -27.47
CA LYS A 99 7.31 16.27 -27.11
C LYS A 99 6.15 15.62 -27.87
N ILE A 100 5.06 16.35 -28.09
CA ILE A 100 3.84 15.83 -28.73
C ILE A 100 3.91 15.93 -30.25
N VAL A 101 4.42 17.05 -30.77
CA VAL A 101 4.50 17.31 -32.23
C VAL A 101 5.66 16.57 -32.87
N TYR A 102 6.80 16.45 -32.17
CA TYR A 102 8.03 15.84 -32.70
C TYR A 102 8.57 14.70 -31.80
N PRO A 103 7.77 13.64 -31.53
CA PRO A 103 8.11 12.63 -30.52
C PRO A 103 9.44 11.91 -30.79
N LEU A 104 9.78 11.65 -32.05
CA LEU A 104 11.03 10.96 -32.44
C LEU A 104 12.26 11.87 -32.38
N ARG A 105 12.09 13.18 -32.43
CA ARG A 105 13.18 14.16 -32.36
C ARG A 105 13.30 14.81 -30.98
N TYR A 106 12.33 14.57 -30.09
CA TYR A 106 12.29 15.16 -28.75
C TYR A 106 13.60 14.98 -27.98
N VAL A 107 14.18 13.78 -27.98
CA VAL A 107 15.43 13.48 -27.24
C VAL A 107 16.63 14.27 -27.76
N ILE A 108 16.61 14.67 -29.04
CA ILE A 108 17.66 15.48 -29.68
C ILE A 108 17.41 16.98 -29.49
N ILE A 109 16.14 17.38 -29.51
CA ILE A 109 15.73 18.78 -29.41
C ILE A 109 15.81 19.26 -27.95
N ILE A 110 15.24 18.50 -27.00
CA ILE A 110 15.18 18.83 -25.57
C ILE A 110 16.24 18.02 -24.81
N THR A 111 17.42 18.62 -24.68
CA THR A 111 18.54 18.05 -23.89
C THR A 111 18.66 18.76 -22.54
N SER A 112 19.29 18.11 -21.55
CA SER A 112 19.48 18.69 -20.21
C SER A 112 20.17 20.06 -20.24
N ASN A 113 21.18 20.24 -21.10
CA ASN A 113 21.89 21.52 -21.24
C ASN A 113 20.98 22.62 -21.79
N LYS A 114 20.16 22.31 -22.79
CA LYS A 114 19.19 23.27 -23.35
C LYS A 114 18.10 23.64 -22.33
N VAL A 115 17.64 22.67 -21.53
CA VAL A 115 16.68 22.92 -20.44
C VAL A 115 17.29 23.82 -19.37
N ALA A 116 18.56 23.61 -19.00
CA ALA A 116 19.26 24.48 -18.05
C ALA A 116 19.39 25.91 -18.59
N VAL A 117 19.71 26.09 -19.87
CA VAL A 117 19.74 27.41 -20.53
C VAL A 117 18.36 28.07 -20.54
N LEU A 118 17.29 27.33 -20.88
CA LEU A 118 15.92 27.86 -20.86
C LEU A 118 15.48 28.29 -19.46
N ILE A 119 15.82 27.52 -18.43
CA ILE A 119 15.57 27.89 -17.03
C ILE A 119 16.36 29.16 -16.68
N PHE A 120 17.66 29.21 -17.00
CA PHE A 120 18.48 30.39 -16.76
C PHE A 120 17.89 31.65 -17.40
N LEU A 121 17.48 31.58 -18.66
CA LEU A 121 16.81 32.68 -19.37
C LEU A 121 15.48 33.07 -18.72
N ALA A 122 14.68 32.10 -18.26
CA ALA A 122 13.43 32.35 -17.57
C ALA A 122 13.59 33.07 -16.22
N TRP A 123 14.78 33.06 -15.62
CA TRP A 123 15.11 33.84 -14.42
C TRP A 123 15.75 35.20 -14.75
N THR A 124 16.62 35.26 -15.76
CA THR A 124 17.41 36.47 -16.06
C THR A 124 16.68 37.49 -16.92
N VAL A 125 15.85 37.06 -17.87
CA VAL A 125 15.07 37.99 -18.71
C VAL A 125 14.09 38.82 -17.86
N PRO A 126 13.27 38.21 -16.96
CA PRO A 126 12.46 38.98 -16.03
C PRO A 126 13.28 39.88 -15.13
N LEU A 127 14.48 39.46 -14.73
CA LEU A 127 15.33 40.24 -13.84
C LEU A 127 15.73 41.54 -14.52
N CYS A 128 16.20 41.48 -15.78
CA CYS A 128 16.56 42.65 -16.56
C CYS A 128 15.39 43.63 -16.72
N VAL A 129 14.17 43.11 -16.91
CA VAL A 129 12.96 43.95 -17.01
C VAL A 129 12.58 44.55 -15.65
N SER A 130 12.71 43.78 -14.57
CA SER A 130 12.23 44.15 -13.23
C SER A 130 13.15 45.13 -12.51
N VAL A 131 14.44 45.23 -12.88
CA VAL A 131 15.38 46.17 -12.25
C VAL A 131 15.34 47.59 -12.83
N VAL A 132 14.70 47.80 -13.98
CA VAL A 132 14.60 49.13 -14.64
C VAL A 132 14.10 50.24 -13.69
N PRO A 133 13.10 50.01 -12.82
CA PRO A 133 12.65 51.03 -11.88
C PRO A 133 13.76 51.55 -10.97
N PHE A 134 14.76 50.75 -10.59
CA PHE A 134 15.88 51.24 -9.77
C PHE A 134 16.72 52.33 -10.44
N THR A 135 16.69 52.44 -11.77
CA THR A 135 17.44 53.47 -12.50
C THR A 135 16.57 54.63 -12.97
N THR A 136 15.23 54.49 -12.92
CA THR A 136 14.29 55.48 -13.47
C THR A 136 13.31 56.06 -12.43
N SER A 137 13.16 55.44 -11.26
CA SER A 137 12.27 55.93 -10.21
C SER A 137 12.97 56.98 -9.35
N ASP A 138 12.35 58.14 -9.18
CA ASP A 138 12.82 59.16 -8.24
C ASP A 138 12.35 58.85 -6.81
N VAL A 139 12.93 57.82 -6.20
CA VAL A 139 12.60 57.30 -4.85
C VAL A 139 12.65 58.38 -3.76
N PHE A 140 13.42 59.46 -3.98
CA PHE A 140 13.60 60.56 -3.02
C PHE A 140 12.96 61.90 -3.44
N SER A 141 12.39 62.03 -4.65
CA SER A 141 11.70 63.26 -5.06
C SER A 141 10.25 63.31 -4.53
N THR A 142 9.67 62.15 -4.23
CA THR A 142 8.41 62.01 -3.49
C THR A 142 8.68 62.17 -1.99
N GLY A 143 8.91 63.41 -1.56
CA GLY A 143 9.35 63.72 -0.20
C GLY A 143 8.43 63.20 0.91
N ASN A 144 9.05 62.73 2.01
CA ASN A 144 8.57 62.70 3.40
C ASN A 144 7.06 62.62 3.69
N SER A 145 6.27 61.85 2.94
CA SER A 145 4.90 61.53 3.31
C SER A 145 4.87 60.17 4.00
N SER A 146 4.54 60.19 5.28
CA SER A 146 4.35 59.05 6.19
C SER A 146 3.22 58.08 5.79
N ASP A 147 2.67 58.19 4.57
CA ASP A 147 1.49 57.48 4.07
C ASP A 147 1.73 56.66 2.79
N GLN A 148 2.98 56.41 2.38
CA GLN A 148 3.26 55.50 1.25
C GLN A 148 3.03 54.03 1.64
N SER A 149 1.97 53.42 1.10
CA SER A 149 1.70 51.99 1.24
C SER A 149 2.58 51.18 0.29
N CYS A 150 3.32 50.20 0.79
CA CYS A 150 4.17 49.33 -0.04
C CYS A 150 3.44 48.10 -0.58
N SER A 151 2.15 47.93 -0.25
CA SER A 151 1.30 46.88 -0.80
C SER A 151 0.81 47.17 -2.23
N THR A 152 0.93 48.42 -2.69
CA THR A 152 0.53 48.89 -4.02
C THR A 152 1.73 49.14 -4.93
N LEU A 153 1.53 49.33 -6.23
CA LEU A 153 2.60 49.56 -7.22
C LEU A 153 2.91 51.06 -7.48
N ASP A 154 2.72 51.91 -6.48
CA ASP A 154 2.74 53.38 -6.62
C ASP A 154 4.11 53.98 -6.98
N LEU A 155 5.22 53.27 -6.76
CA LEU A 155 6.57 53.76 -7.10
C LEU A 155 6.97 53.45 -8.55
N LEU A 156 6.09 52.79 -9.31
CA LEU A 156 6.33 52.40 -10.69
C LEU A 156 5.54 53.27 -11.65
N SER A 157 6.17 53.71 -12.74
CA SER A 157 5.49 54.55 -13.72
C SER A 157 4.43 53.75 -14.48
N CYS A 158 3.26 54.35 -14.73
CA CYS A 158 2.18 53.69 -15.46
C CYS A 158 2.56 53.17 -16.86
N PRO A 159 3.42 53.85 -17.65
CA PRO A 159 3.94 53.28 -18.89
C PRO A 159 4.74 51.98 -18.68
N TYR A 160 5.52 51.89 -17.61
CA TYR A 160 6.28 50.69 -17.26
C TYR A 160 5.35 49.53 -16.84
N ILE A 161 4.37 49.82 -15.98
CA ILE A 161 3.35 48.85 -15.57
C ILE A 161 2.61 48.31 -16.81
N ALA A 162 2.12 49.19 -17.68
CA ALA A 162 1.42 48.81 -18.91
C ALA A 162 2.28 47.94 -19.83
N PHE A 163 3.58 48.24 -19.95
CA PHE A 163 4.54 47.42 -20.69
C PHE A 163 4.65 46.00 -20.11
N VAL A 164 4.86 45.87 -18.79
CA VAL A 164 4.97 44.56 -18.11
C VAL A 164 3.71 43.72 -18.31
N PHE A 165 2.52 44.29 -18.07
CA PHE A 165 1.27 43.55 -18.22
C PHE A 165 0.95 43.20 -19.68
N THR A 166 1.40 44.01 -20.64
CA THR A 166 1.35 43.69 -22.07
C THR A 166 2.22 42.48 -22.40
N VAL A 167 3.44 42.42 -21.85
CA VAL A 167 4.34 41.25 -21.99
C VAL A 167 3.70 39.98 -21.42
N ILE A 168 3.06 40.08 -20.25
CA ILE A 168 2.31 38.96 -19.64
C ILE A 168 1.15 38.53 -20.56
N GLY A 169 0.36 39.50 -21.05
CA GLY A 169 -0.77 39.24 -21.95
C GLY A 169 -0.36 38.54 -23.24
N VAL A 170 0.69 39.04 -23.91
CA VAL A 170 1.25 38.42 -25.13
C VAL A 170 1.74 37.00 -24.84
N THR A 171 2.42 36.80 -23.71
CA THR A 171 2.90 35.47 -23.30
C THR A 171 1.73 34.50 -23.09
N CYS A 172 0.65 34.94 -22.42
CA CYS A 172 -0.57 34.14 -22.24
C CYS A 172 -1.22 33.77 -23.59
N ILE A 173 -1.24 34.68 -24.56
CA ILE A 173 -1.77 34.43 -25.91
C ILE A 173 -0.92 33.34 -26.60
N ILE A 174 0.41 33.44 -26.53
CA ILE A 174 1.32 32.44 -27.12
C ILE A 174 1.10 31.07 -26.48
N ILE A 175 1.04 31.00 -25.14
CA ILE A 175 0.79 29.75 -24.41
C ILE A 175 -0.55 29.13 -24.83
N THR A 176 -1.61 29.94 -24.88
CA THR A 176 -2.95 29.50 -25.29
C THR A 176 -2.95 28.96 -26.72
N PHE A 177 -2.28 29.66 -27.64
CA PHE A 177 -2.11 29.22 -29.03
C PHE A 177 -1.38 27.88 -29.14
N LEU A 178 -0.26 27.71 -28.42
CA LEU A 178 0.50 26.46 -28.38
C LEU A 178 -0.36 25.29 -27.89
N TYR A 179 -1.12 25.47 -26.80
CA TYR A 179 -2.04 24.43 -26.32
C TYR A 179 -3.21 24.17 -27.27
N GLY A 180 -3.71 25.18 -27.98
CA GLY A 180 -4.69 24.99 -29.05
C GLY A 180 -4.18 24.07 -30.16
N ILE A 181 -2.92 24.24 -30.59
CA ILE A 181 -2.29 23.33 -31.56
C ILE A 181 -2.14 21.93 -30.98
N ILE A 182 -1.65 21.81 -29.74
CA ILE A 182 -1.51 20.52 -29.06
C ILE A 182 -2.84 19.77 -29.01
N LEU A 183 -3.94 20.44 -28.65
CA LEU A 183 -5.28 19.86 -28.62
C LEU A 183 -5.77 19.41 -30.00
N LYS A 184 -5.52 20.22 -31.05
CA LYS A 184 -5.89 19.87 -32.42
C LYS A 184 -5.18 18.59 -32.88
N ILE A 185 -3.89 18.47 -32.60
CA ILE A 185 -3.07 17.30 -32.95
C ILE A 185 -3.49 16.08 -32.11
N ALA A 186 -3.75 16.28 -30.81
CA ALA A 186 -4.27 15.27 -29.89
C ALA A 186 -5.59 14.66 -30.39
N CYS A 187 -6.55 15.51 -30.75
CA CYS A 187 -7.86 15.11 -31.28
C CYS A 187 -7.73 14.39 -32.63
N ARG A 188 -6.79 14.81 -33.49
CA ARG A 188 -6.53 14.14 -34.77
C ARG A 188 -5.99 12.72 -34.56
N HIS A 189 -5.01 12.54 -33.67
CA HIS A 189 -4.50 11.22 -33.32
C HIS A 189 -5.57 10.33 -32.65
N ALA A 190 -6.44 10.91 -31.81
CA ALA A 190 -7.55 10.17 -31.21
C ALA A 190 -8.56 9.67 -32.27
N LYS A 191 -8.84 10.45 -33.32
CA LYS A 191 -9.69 10.04 -34.45
C LYS A 191 -9.04 8.94 -35.30
N GLU A 192 -7.74 9.06 -35.62
CA GLU A 192 -7.01 8.06 -36.41
C GLU A 192 -6.87 6.69 -35.71
N ILE A 193 -6.78 6.68 -34.36
CA ILE A 193 -6.71 5.44 -33.55
C ILE A 193 -8.04 4.68 -33.53
N ARG A 194 -9.19 5.38 -33.64
CA ARG A 194 -10.52 4.75 -33.63
C ARG A 194 -10.82 3.94 -34.90
N CYS A 195 -10.09 4.19 -36.00
CA CYS A 195 -10.31 3.55 -37.30
C CYS A 195 -9.38 2.35 -37.62
N ARG A 196 -8.45 1.95 -36.74
CA ARG A 196 -7.58 0.77 -36.95
C ARG A 196 -7.78 -0.28 -35.82
N ASN A 197 -8.31 -1.45 -36.21
CA ASN A 197 -8.52 -2.71 -35.48
C ASN A 197 -8.21 -2.81 -33.96
N PHE A 198 -9.20 -3.35 -33.23
CA PHE A 198 -9.45 -3.29 -31.78
C PHE A 198 -8.44 -4.00 -30.84
N ARG A 199 -7.50 -4.82 -31.33
CA ARG A 199 -6.61 -5.63 -30.45
C ARG A 199 -5.26 -4.98 -30.13
N ILE A 200 -4.66 -4.23 -31.07
CA ILE A 200 -3.36 -3.55 -30.85
C ILE A 200 -3.55 -2.23 -30.08
N CYS A 201 -4.75 -1.64 -30.14
CA CYS A 201 -5.08 -0.36 -29.51
C CYS A 201 -5.20 -0.39 -27.97
N LYS A 202 -5.33 -1.56 -27.32
CA LYS A 202 -5.48 -1.62 -25.84
C LYS A 202 -4.19 -1.22 -25.09
N GLN A 203 -3.02 -1.46 -25.70
CA GLN A 203 -1.71 -1.15 -25.09
C GLN A 203 -1.14 0.20 -25.55
N LYS A 204 -1.39 0.61 -26.81
CA LYS A 204 -1.06 1.98 -27.29
C LYS A 204 -2.03 3.05 -26.79
N GLY A 205 -3.31 2.72 -26.64
CA GLY A 205 -4.35 3.64 -26.15
C GLY A 205 -4.14 4.07 -24.70
N THR A 206 -3.63 3.20 -23.83
CA THR A 206 -3.37 3.51 -22.41
C THR A 206 -2.20 4.49 -22.21
N ASN A 207 -1.15 4.41 -23.04
CA ASN A 207 -0.06 5.39 -23.02
C ASN A 207 -0.50 6.75 -23.59
N ASN A 208 -1.31 6.77 -24.66
CA ASN A 208 -1.82 8.00 -25.25
C ASN A 208 -2.84 8.70 -24.33
N ILE A 209 -3.73 7.95 -23.65
CA ILE A 209 -4.65 8.49 -22.63
C ILE A 209 -3.89 9.13 -21.46
N ARG A 210 -2.75 8.56 -21.06
CA ARG A 210 -1.90 9.11 -19.99
C ARG A 210 -1.27 10.45 -20.40
N GLU A 211 -0.74 10.55 -21.61
CA GLU A 211 -0.15 11.80 -22.14
C GLU A 211 -1.21 12.89 -22.32
N PHE A 212 -2.44 12.56 -22.76
CA PHE A 212 -3.52 13.56 -22.87
C PHE A 212 -4.08 14.04 -21.53
N ARG A 213 -4.08 13.20 -20.49
CA ARG A 213 -4.41 13.65 -19.12
C ARG A 213 -3.41 14.68 -18.59
N ILE A 214 -2.13 14.52 -18.92
CA ILE A 214 -1.07 15.48 -18.55
C ILE A 214 -1.30 16.82 -19.27
N VAL A 215 -1.68 16.80 -20.55
CA VAL A 215 -2.03 18.03 -21.31
C VAL A 215 -3.24 18.73 -20.72
N GLY A 216 -4.31 17.99 -20.38
CA GLY A 216 -5.51 18.57 -19.75
C GLY A 216 -5.20 19.29 -18.43
N VAL A 217 -4.29 18.73 -17.62
CA VAL A 217 -3.84 19.34 -16.37
C VAL A 217 -3.08 20.65 -16.61
N LEU A 218 -2.21 20.70 -17.62
CA LEU A 218 -1.47 21.92 -17.94
C LEU A 218 -2.37 23.04 -18.49
N ILE A 219 -3.43 22.69 -19.23
CA ILE A 219 -4.45 23.66 -19.69
C ILE A 219 -5.19 24.25 -18.49
N VAL A 220 -5.54 23.42 -17.50
CA VAL A 220 -6.16 23.90 -16.26
C VAL A 220 -5.23 24.85 -15.51
N THR A 221 -3.92 24.57 -15.44
CA THR A 221 -2.93 25.48 -14.86
C THR A 221 -2.94 26.86 -15.54
N VAL A 222 -2.92 26.90 -16.87
CA VAL A 222 -2.90 28.17 -17.63
C VAL A 222 -4.23 28.91 -17.52
N GLY A 223 -5.35 28.21 -17.64
CA GLY A 223 -6.68 28.80 -17.50
C GLY A 223 -6.87 29.41 -16.10
N TYR A 224 -6.40 28.71 -15.06
CA TYR A 224 -6.43 29.22 -13.70
C TYR A 224 -5.53 30.44 -13.51
N PHE A 225 -4.31 30.45 -14.09
CA PHE A 225 -3.44 31.62 -14.11
C PHE A 225 -4.17 32.84 -14.69
N ILE A 226 -4.73 32.73 -15.89
CA ILE A 226 -5.45 33.85 -16.54
C ILE A 226 -6.60 34.34 -15.66
N VAL A 227 -7.43 33.44 -15.13
CA VAL A 227 -8.58 33.82 -14.28
C VAL A 227 -8.12 34.49 -12.98
N SER A 228 -7.07 33.97 -12.34
CA SER A 228 -6.58 34.50 -11.07
C SER A 228 -5.88 35.86 -11.19
N TRP A 229 -5.20 36.11 -12.30
CA TRP A 229 -4.40 37.33 -12.51
C TRP A 229 -5.18 38.46 -13.20
N THR A 230 -6.24 38.15 -13.96
CA THR A 230 -7.02 39.18 -14.68
C THR A 230 -7.60 40.27 -13.76
N PRO A 231 -8.23 39.94 -12.60
CA PRO A 231 -8.73 40.97 -11.68
C PRO A 231 -7.64 41.88 -11.12
N PHE A 232 -6.45 41.33 -10.86
CA PHE A 232 -5.30 42.10 -10.41
C PHE A 232 -4.80 43.06 -11.51
N THR A 233 -4.71 42.60 -12.75
CA THR A 233 -4.37 43.46 -13.91
C THR A 233 -5.35 44.63 -14.05
N ILE A 234 -6.65 44.38 -13.89
CA ILE A 234 -7.68 45.43 -13.98
C ILE A 234 -7.51 46.45 -12.84
N ALA A 235 -7.29 46.00 -11.60
CA ALA A 235 -7.09 46.88 -10.46
C ALA A 235 -5.84 47.77 -10.60
N VAL A 236 -4.78 47.24 -11.19
CA VAL A 236 -3.55 48.00 -11.48
C VAL A 236 -3.77 49.03 -12.60
N ILE A 237 -4.55 48.70 -13.62
CA ILE A 237 -4.92 49.67 -14.68
C ILE A 237 -5.82 50.78 -14.11
N GLU A 238 -6.77 50.44 -13.24
CA GLU A 238 -7.63 51.39 -12.55
C GLU A 238 -6.80 52.37 -11.73
N GLN A 239 -5.83 51.88 -10.95
CA GLN A 239 -4.88 52.68 -10.18
C GLN A 239 -4.13 53.70 -11.06
N CYS A 240 -3.75 53.30 -12.27
CA CYS A 240 -3.07 54.17 -13.23
C CYS A 240 -3.96 55.25 -13.86
N ILE A 241 -5.28 55.06 -13.89
CA ILE A 241 -6.23 55.98 -14.54
C ILE A 241 -6.88 56.92 -13.52
N SER A 242 -7.29 56.40 -12.36
CA SER A 242 -8.15 57.12 -11.41
C SER A 242 -7.39 57.76 -10.23
N SER A 243 -6.08 57.57 -10.12
CA SER A 243 -5.22 58.08 -9.02
C SER A 243 -5.72 57.73 -7.60
N GLY A 244 -6.63 56.74 -7.48
CA GLY A 244 -7.26 56.32 -6.23
C GLY A 244 -6.97 54.87 -5.88
N TYR A 245 -7.09 54.52 -4.59
CA TYR A 245 -6.84 53.17 -4.09
C TYR A 245 -7.98 52.21 -4.52
N PRO A 246 -7.70 51.13 -5.27
CA PRO A 246 -8.76 50.23 -5.73
C PRO A 246 -9.48 49.57 -4.56
N VAL A 247 -10.82 49.67 -4.52
CA VAL A 247 -11.66 49.18 -3.40
C VAL A 247 -11.46 47.69 -3.10
N PHE A 248 -11.04 46.91 -4.09
CA PHE A 248 -10.85 45.46 -3.99
C PHE A 248 -9.38 45.00 -4.06
N TRP A 249 -8.40 45.87 -3.76
CA TRP A 249 -6.96 45.56 -3.87
C TRP A 249 -6.55 44.26 -3.16
N TYR A 250 -6.81 44.15 -1.85
CA TYR A 250 -6.39 42.98 -1.08
C TYR A 250 -7.08 41.67 -1.54
N PRO A 251 -8.38 41.62 -1.90
CA PRO A 251 -8.98 40.43 -2.49
C PRO A 251 -8.36 40.00 -3.83
N VAL A 252 -8.06 40.95 -4.73
CA VAL A 252 -7.50 40.62 -6.05
C VAL A 252 -6.05 40.15 -5.97
N VAL A 253 -5.25 40.75 -5.08
CA VAL A 253 -3.88 40.32 -4.75
C VAL A 253 -3.89 38.90 -4.18
N PHE A 254 -4.80 38.61 -3.25
CA PHE A 254 -4.97 37.29 -2.67
C PHE A 254 -5.29 36.23 -3.74
N LEU A 255 -6.23 36.54 -4.65
CA LEU A 255 -6.62 35.62 -5.72
C LEU A 255 -5.46 35.34 -6.69
N ALA A 256 -4.71 36.37 -7.09
CA ALA A 256 -3.56 36.24 -7.97
C ALA A 256 -2.48 35.35 -7.35
N TYR A 257 -2.20 35.51 -6.06
CA TYR A 257 -1.15 34.77 -5.36
C TYR A 257 -1.57 33.38 -4.90
N PHE A 258 -2.87 33.14 -4.71
CA PHE A 258 -3.41 31.80 -4.47
C PHE A 258 -3.09 30.85 -5.62
N ASN A 259 -2.86 31.37 -6.84
CA ASN A 259 -2.35 30.61 -7.98
C ASN A 259 -1.15 29.71 -7.63
N SER A 260 -0.13 30.27 -6.99
CA SER A 260 1.11 29.58 -6.64
C SER A 260 0.93 28.45 -5.62
N THR A 261 -0.14 28.51 -4.81
CA THR A 261 -0.49 27.42 -3.87
C THR A 261 -1.14 26.24 -4.58
N VAL A 262 -1.91 26.50 -5.64
CA VAL A 262 -2.67 25.48 -6.36
C VAL A 262 -1.78 24.72 -7.36
N ASN A 263 -0.70 25.33 -7.85
CA ASN A 263 0.19 24.77 -8.87
C ASN A 263 0.73 23.36 -8.50
N PRO A 264 1.31 23.10 -7.31
CA PRO A 264 1.73 21.75 -6.91
C PRO A 264 0.60 20.71 -6.87
N ILE A 265 -0.61 21.12 -6.50
CA ILE A 265 -1.80 20.24 -6.44
C ILE A 265 -2.18 19.81 -7.86
N ILE A 266 -2.24 20.76 -8.79
CA ILE A 266 -2.54 20.50 -10.20
C ILE A 266 -1.50 19.54 -10.81
N TYR A 267 -0.20 19.78 -10.58
CA TYR A 267 0.86 18.88 -11.07
C TYR A 267 0.81 17.49 -10.43
N GLY A 268 0.49 17.41 -9.14
CA GLY A 268 0.28 16.17 -8.41
C GLY A 268 -0.88 15.33 -8.97
N ILE A 269 -1.95 15.96 -9.46
CA ILE A 269 -3.08 15.25 -10.09
C ILE A 269 -2.70 14.69 -11.46
N GLY A 270 -1.95 15.45 -12.27
CA GLY A 270 -1.63 15.09 -13.66
C GLY A 270 -0.50 14.10 -13.84
N ASN A 271 0.51 14.10 -12.96
CA ASN A 271 1.66 13.21 -13.09
C ASN A 271 1.55 12.03 -12.11
N ARG A 272 1.17 10.84 -12.61
CA ARG A 272 1.03 9.63 -11.78
C ARG A 272 2.27 9.31 -10.95
N ASP A 273 3.48 9.48 -11.45
CA ASP A 273 4.70 9.10 -10.71
C ASP A 273 5.02 10.09 -9.60
N LEU A 274 4.68 11.36 -9.83
CA LEU A 274 4.72 12.42 -8.82
C LEU A 274 3.61 12.23 -7.79
N ARG A 275 2.37 11.94 -8.25
CA ARG A 275 1.21 11.60 -7.41
C ARG A 275 1.51 10.43 -6.51
N MET A 276 2.02 9.33 -7.06
CA MET A 276 2.42 8.15 -6.32
C MET A 276 3.56 8.47 -5.35
N SER A 277 4.41 9.45 -5.66
CA SER A 277 5.51 9.84 -4.77
C SER A 277 5.06 10.76 -3.63
N LEU A 278 4.14 11.69 -3.89
CA LEU A 278 3.43 12.52 -2.90
C LEU A 278 2.56 11.64 -2.01
N MET A 279 1.80 10.76 -2.63
CA MET A 279 1.12 9.66 -1.97
C MET A 279 2.12 8.86 -1.15
N GLU A 280 3.26 8.41 -1.68
CA GLU A 280 4.27 7.64 -0.93
C GLU A 280 4.74 8.35 0.35
N LEU A 281 4.69 9.69 0.42
CA LEU A 281 4.97 10.49 1.62
C LEU A 281 3.77 10.60 2.56
N CYS A 282 2.57 10.74 2.01
CA CYS A 282 1.35 10.43 2.76
C CYS A 282 1.30 8.94 3.18
N PHE A 283 2.06 8.06 2.51
CA PHE A 283 2.23 6.63 2.78
C PHE A 283 3.51 6.34 3.60
N VAL A 284 4.32 7.33 3.98
CA VAL A 284 5.12 7.22 5.22
C VAL A 284 4.16 7.12 6.41
N PHE A 285 2.91 7.55 6.22
CA PHE A 285 1.74 7.25 7.06
C PHE A 285 0.82 6.13 6.53
N ALA A 286 1.19 5.33 5.52
CA ALA A 286 0.28 4.30 5.02
C ALA A 286 0.99 3.04 4.45
N GLY A 287 0.63 1.83 4.87
CA GLY A 287 -0.44 1.48 5.79
C GLY A 287 -0.04 1.62 7.24
N THR A 288 -0.79 2.43 7.99
CA THR A 288 -0.72 2.53 9.45
C THR A 288 -0.75 1.16 10.14
N TRP A 289 -1.29 0.14 9.47
CA TRP A 289 -1.48 -1.21 10.01
C TRP A 289 -0.81 -2.33 9.17
N SER A 290 0.06 -2.00 8.21
CA SER A 290 0.57 -2.99 7.22
C SER A 290 1.92 -3.64 7.59
N ASN A 291 2.58 -3.16 8.65
CA ASN A 291 3.83 -3.72 9.14
C ASN A 291 3.55 -4.98 9.97
N PRO A 292 4.11 -6.16 9.62
CA PRO A 292 3.91 -7.38 10.39
C PRO A 292 4.55 -7.35 11.78
N ASN A 293 5.48 -6.44 12.07
CA ASN A 293 6.20 -6.39 13.34
C ASN A 293 7.04 -7.66 13.63
N CYS A 294 7.48 -8.35 12.56
CA CYS A 294 8.40 -9.47 12.65
C CYS A 294 9.71 -9.07 13.32
N ALA A 295 10.33 -10.00 14.07
CA ALA A 295 11.73 -9.85 14.43
C ALA A 295 12.61 -9.78 13.17
N PRO A 296 13.79 -9.09 13.22
CA PRO A 296 14.68 -8.96 12.08
C PRO A 296 14.98 -10.30 11.40
N GLY A 297 14.97 -10.31 10.06
CA GLY A 297 15.29 -11.50 9.28
C GLY A 297 14.17 -12.53 9.17
N ARG A 298 12.95 -12.28 9.67
CA ARG A 298 11.80 -13.20 9.58
C ARG A 298 10.67 -12.61 8.73
N ASN A 299 10.00 -13.41 7.90
CA ASN A 299 8.97 -12.90 6.96
C ASN A 299 7.85 -13.91 6.60
N THR A 300 7.64 -14.93 7.42
CA THR A 300 6.55 -15.91 7.21
C THR A 300 5.84 -16.20 8.52
N ILE A 301 4.52 -16.15 8.50
CA ILE A 301 3.69 -16.60 9.62
C ILE A 301 3.13 -18.00 9.36
N VAL A 302 2.75 -18.71 10.41
CA VAL A 302 2.05 -19.99 10.32
C VAL A 302 0.66 -19.87 10.96
N HIS A 303 -0.37 -20.48 10.37
CA HIS A 303 -1.67 -20.62 11.03
C HIS A 303 -1.69 -21.96 11.77
N LEU A 304 -1.53 -21.94 13.09
CA LEU A 304 -1.65 -23.13 13.94
C LEU A 304 -3.13 -23.35 14.28
N PHE A 305 -3.87 -23.81 13.29
CA PHE A 305 -5.34 -23.86 13.32
C PHE A 305 -5.84 -24.84 14.38
N GLU A 306 -6.62 -24.34 15.33
CA GLU A 306 -7.22 -25.05 16.47
C GLU A 306 -6.25 -25.56 17.55
N TRP A 307 -4.99 -25.15 17.51
CA TRP A 307 -4.03 -25.59 18.53
C TRP A 307 -4.36 -24.98 19.91
N LYS A 308 -3.99 -25.71 20.96
CA LYS A 308 -4.07 -25.19 22.34
C LYS A 308 -2.97 -24.17 22.61
N TRP A 309 -3.23 -23.23 23.52
CA TRP A 309 -2.29 -22.18 23.88
C TRP A 309 -0.96 -22.75 24.40
N SER A 310 -1.01 -23.79 25.25
CA SER A 310 0.18 -24.45 25.78
C SER A 310 1.04 -25.11 24.70
N ASP A 311 0.40 -25.69 23.68
CA ASP A 311 1.11 -26.37 22.58
C ASP A 311 1.77 -25.32 21.67
N ILE A 312 1.08 -24.21 21.38
CA ILE A 312 1.65 -23.08 20.62
C ILE A 312 2.85 -22.47 21.37
N ALA A 313 2.75 -22.29 22.69
CA ALA A 313 3.84 -21.76 23.50
C ALA A 313 5.11 -22.63 23.39
N ALA A 314 4.94 -23.96 23.51
CA ALA A 314 6.04 -24.91 23.33
C ALA A 314 6.57 -24.91 21.89
N GLU A 315 5.69 -24.77 20.89
CA GLU A 315 6.04 -24.73 19.47
C GLU A 315 6.86 -23.49 19.13
N CYS A 316 6.54 -22.34 19.72
CA CYS A 316 7.31 -21.10 19.58
C CYS A 316 8.77 -21.27 20.02
N GLU A 317 8.98 -21.88 21.18
CA GLU A 317 10.31 -22.05 21.76
C GLU A 317 11.11 -23.16 21.09
N LYS A 318 10.48 -24.31 20.85
CA LYS A 318 11.15 -25.54 20.39
C LYS A 318 11.34 -25.60 18.89
N PHE A 319 10.52 -24.87 18.10
CA PHE A 319 10.53 -24.98 16.65
C PHE A 319 10.43 -23.62 15.93
N LEU A 320 9.35 -22.86 16.08
CA LEU A 320 9.12 -21.67 15.24
C LEU A 320 10.22 -20.62 15.40
N GLY A 321 10.66 -20.36 16.63
CA GLY A 321 11.78 -19.48 16.93
C GLY A 321 13.08 -19.98 16.27
N PRO A 322 13.55 -21.20 16.62
CA PRO A 322 14.75 -21.82 16.05
C PRO A 322 14.71 -22.09 14.54
N TYR A 323 13.56 -22.01 13.87
CA TYR A 323 13.42 -22.18 12.42
C TYR A 323 13.03 -20.86 11.70
N GLY A 324 13.01 -19.74 12.41
CA GLY A 324 12.93 -18.40 11.81
C GLY A 324 11.52 -17.99 11.34
N TYR A 325 10.47 -18.55 11.91
CA TYR A 325 9.11 -18.08 11.67
C TYR A 325 8.88 -16.71 12.33
N CYS A 326 8.22 -15.81 11.60
CA CYS A 326 7.87 -14.49 12.11
C CYS A 326 6.84 -14.56 13.22
N GLY A 327 5.83 -15.43 13.08
CA GLY A 327 4.76 -15.52 14.07
C GLY A 327 3.68 -16.54 13.74
N VAL A 328 2.66 -16.57 14.58
CA VAL A 328 1.54 -17.51 14.56
C VAL A 328 0.24 -16.74 14.41
N GLN A 329 -0.57 -17.07 13.41
CA GLN A 329 -2.00 -16.80 13.48
C GLN A 329 -2.65 -17.86 14.37
N VAL A 330 -3.37 -17.42 15.40
CA VAL A 330 -4.14 -18.30 16.29
C VAL A 330 -5.63 -18.29 15.90
N SER A 331 -6.34 -19.39 16.17
CA SER A 331 -7.80 -19.43 16.08
C SER A 331 -8.46 -18.44 17.05
N PRO A 332 -9.74 -18.05 16.85
CA PRO A 332 -10.40 -17.01 17.65
C PRO A 332 -10.30 -17.28 19.16
N PRO A 333 -9.67 -16.39 19.96
CA PRO A 333 -9.41 -16.64 21.37
C PRO A 333 -10.56 -16.21 22.29
N ASN A 334 -11.57 -15.52 21.76
CA ASN A 334 -12.75 -15.10 22.50
C ASN A 334 -13.77 -16.25 22.65
N GLU A 335 -14.56 -16.18 23.71
CA GLU A 335 -15.63 -17.14 24.00
C GLU A 335 -16.58 -17.28 22.82
N ASN A 336 -16.77 -18.54 22.43
CA ASN A 336 -17.62 -18.93 21.32
C ASN A 336 -18.72 -19.91 21.74
N ARG A 337 -19.71 -20.07 20.86
CA ARG A 337 -20.80 -21.04 20.99
C ARG A 337 -20.26 -22.46 21.06
N VAL A 338 -20.83 -23.29 21.94
CA VAL A 338 -20.62 -24.74 21.94
C VAL A 338 -21.68 -25.39 21.06
N VAL A 339 -21.26 -26.12 20.03
CA VAL A 339 -22.17 -26.83 19.12
C VAL A 339 -22.07 -28.34 19.34
N THR A 340 -23.18 -28.99 19.65
CA THR A 340 -23.23 -30.44 19.92
C THR A 340 -23.70 -31.28 18.74
N SER A 341 -24.29 -30.65 17.71
CA SER A 341 -24.66 -31.30 16.45
C SER A 341 -24.38 -30.37 15.26
N PRO A 342 -23.39 -30.69 14.39
CA PRO A 342 -22.39 -31.75 14.57
C PRO A 342 -21.54 -31.51 15.84
N ASN A 343 -20.84 -32.54 16.32
CA ASN A 343 -20.17 -32.48 17.62
C ASN A 343 -18.86 -31.66 17.56
N ARG A 344 -18.90 -30.43 18.09
CA ARG A 344 -17.75 -29.49 18.21
C ARG A 344 -17.04 -29.15 16.89
N PRO A 345 -17.76 -28.75 15.83
CA PRO A 345 -17.18 -28.39 14.54
C PRO A 345 -16.16 -27.27 14.66
N TRP A 346 -15.27 -27.14 13.68
CA TRP A 346 -14.28 -26.06 13.68
C TRP A 346 -14.89 -24.66 13.61
N TRP A 347 -15.97 -24.52 12.83
CA TRP A 347 -16.62 -23.24 12.61
C TRP A 347 -17.37 -22.71 13.85
N GLU A 348 -17.52 -23.51 14.92
CA GLU A 348 -18.15 -23.03 16.17
C GLU A 348 -17.42 -21.83 16.77
N ARG A 349 -16.10 -21.70 16.50
CA ARG A 349 -15.27 -20.57 16.95
C ARG A 349 -15.53 -19.25 16.23
N TYR A 350 -16.19 -19.31 15.08
CA TYR A 350 -16.65 -18.14 14.33
C TYR A 350 -18.08 -17.74 14.73
N GLN A 351 -18.55 -18.18 15.90
CA GLN A 351 -19.80 -17.75 16.51
C GLN A 351 -19.53 -17.19 17.92
N PRO A 352 -19.08 -15.93 18.03
CA PRO A 352 -18.79 -15.28 19.30
C PRO A 352 -20.01 -15.24 20.22
N VAL A 353 -19.75 -15.44 21.51
CA VAL A 353 -20.73 -15.31 22.60
C VAL A 353 -20.35 -14.16 23.52
N SER A 354 -19.06 -14.01 23.81
CA SER A 354 -18.51 -12.86 24.52
C SER A 354 -17.06 -12.59 24.10
N TYR A 355 -16.45 -11.56 24.68
CA TYR A 355 -15.03 -11.25 24.49
C TYR A 355 -14.12 -11.81 25.61
N LYS A 356 -14.63 -12.68 26.48
CA LYS A 356 -13.81 -13.42 27.45
C LYS A 356 -12.81 -14.32 26.73
N LEU A 357 -11.58 -14.43 27.22
CA LEU A 357 -10.54 -15.26 26.60
C LEU A 357 -10.60 -16.72 27.08
N ILE A 358 -11.74 -17.38 26.88
CA ILE A 358 -11.97 -18.78 27.29
C ILE A 358 -12.54 -19.55 26.11
N THR A 359 -11.78 -20.51 25.60
CA THR A 359 -12.18 -21.36 24.47
C THR A 359 -11.68 -22.79 24.68
N ARG A 360 -11.93 -23.67 23.70
CA ARG A 360 -11.35 -25.01 23.71
C ARG A 360 -9.82 -25.05 23.60
N SER A 361 -9.18 -23.95 23.16
CA SER A 361 -7.71 -23.85 23.16
C SER A 361 -7.12 -23.57 24.54
N GLY A 362 -7.94 -23.11 25.50
CA GLY A 362 -7.53 -22.77 26.86
C GLY A 362 -8.16 -21.47 27.37
N ASN A 363 -7.76 -21.08 28.57
CA ASN A 363 -8.20 -19.87 29.25
C ASN A 363 -7.23 -18.69 29.07
N GLU A 364 -7.57 -17.54 29.67
CA GLU A 364 -6.82 -16.29 29.55
C GLU A 364 -5.39 -16.38 30.09
N ALA A 365 -5.19 -17.08 31.21
CA ALA A 365 -3.86 -17.27 31.79
C ALA A 365 -2.95 -18.07 30.84
N GLN A 366 -3.49 -19.12 30.22
CA GLN A 366 -2.78 -19.92 29.22
C GLN A 366 -2.53 -19.15 27.92
N PHE A 367 -3.48 -18.32 27.49
CA PHE A 367 -3.30 -17.43 26.34
C PHE A 367 -2.19 -16.40 26.59
N THR A 368 -2.20 -15.80 27.78
CA THR A 368 -1.18 -14.83 28.21
C THR A 368 0.21 -15.48 28.28
N ASP A 369 0.34 -16.66 28.90
CA ASP A 369 1.60 -17.43 28.94
C ASP A 369 2.14 -17.70 27.53
N MET A 370 1.26 -18.13 26.62
CA MET A 370 1.62 -18.37 25.22
C MET A 370 2.16 -17.11 24.54
N VAL A 371 1.45 -15.96 24.66
CA VAL A 371 1.90 -14.71 24.04
C VAL A 371 3.26 -14.27 24.57
N GLN A 372 3.47 -14.33 25.89
CA GLN A 372 4.72 -13.92 26.52
C GLN A 372 5.90 -14.80 26.08
N ARG A 373 5.72 -16.13 26.11
CA ARG A 373 6.76 -17.09 25.70
C ARG A 373 7.09 -17.01 24.21
N CYS A 374 6.07 -16.86 23.37
CA CYS A 374 6.28 -16.65 21.93
C CYS A 374 7.04 -15.35 21.65
N ASN A 375 6.67 -14.22 22.28
CA ASN A 375 7.39 -12.97 22.12
C ASN A 375 8.85 -13.07 22.58
N LYS A 376 9.13 -13.79 23.69
CA LYS A 376 10.50 -14.08 24.15
C LYS A 376 11.29 -14.93 23.14
N ALA A 377 10.63 -15.83 22.41
CA ALA A 377 11.21 -16.61 21.32
C ALA A 377 11.29 -15.83 19.98
N ASN A 378 11.01 -14.52 19.97
CA ASN A 378 10.92 -13.67 18.79
C ASN A 378 9.86 -14.12 17.76
N VAL A 379 8.83 -14.83 18.22
CA VAL A 379 7.68 -15.31 17.44
C VAL A 379 6.46 -14.50 17.82
N ARG A 380 5.88 -13.76 16.87
CA ARG A 380 4.73 -12.88 17.12
C ARG A 380 3.42 -13.66 17.16
N ILE A 381 2.42 -13.17 17.89
CA ILE A 381 1.06 -13.72 17.86
C ILE A 381 0.14 -12.76 17.09
N TYR A 382 -0.64 -13.31 16.17
CA TYR A 382 -1.69 -12.60 15.44
C TYR A 382 -3.03 -13.26 15.72
N VAL A 383 -3.97 -12.50 16.26
CA VAL A 383 -5.28 -13.02 16.67
C VAL A 383 -6.25 -13.02 15.49
N ASP A 384 -6.97 -14.12 15.30
CA ASP A 384 -8.16 -14.14 14.46
C ASP A 384 -9.32 -13.44 15.18
N ALA A 385 -9.68 -12.24 14.72
CA ALA A 385 -10.64 -11.36 15.36
C ALA A 385 -11.99 -11.45 14.64
N VAL A 386 -12.95 -12.13 15.28
CA VAL A 386 -14.33 -12.27 14.79
C VAL A 386 -15.17 -11.13 15.37
N ILE A 387 -15.28 -10.05 14.59
CA ILE A 387 -15.88 -8.78 15.05
C ILE A 387 -17.03 -8.28 14.17
N ASN A 388 -17.33 -8.99 13.07
CA ASN A 388 -18.46 -8.68 12.19
C ASN A 388 -19.80 -9.07 12.83
N HIS A 389 -19.84 -10.23 13.46
CA HIS A 389 -21.06 -10.88 13.90
C HIS A 389 -20.89 -11.57 15.25
N MET A 390 -22.00 -12.00 15.85
CA MET A 390 -22.03 -12.90 17.00
C MET A 390 -22.51 -14.30 16.56
N THR A 391 -23.24 -15.04 17.40
CA THR A 391 -23.77 -16.37 17.00
C THR A 391 -24.83 -16.27 15.89
N GLY A 392 -25.22 -17.43 15.33
CA GLY A 392 -26.39 -17.53 14.47
C GLY A 392 -27.66 -16.95 15.10
N ALA A 393 -28.53 -16.34 14.30
CA ALA A 393 -29.78 -15.70 14.72
C ALA A 393 -30.82 -16.68 15.27
N GLY A 394 -30.58 -17.98 15.18
CA GLY A 394 -31.39 -19.03 15.81
C GLY A 394 -30.69 -19.67 17.01
N GLY A 395 -31.46 -19.88 18.08
CA GLY A 395 -31.03 -20.63 19.26
C GLY A 395 -30.62 -19.76 20.44
N HIS A 396 -30.35 -20.45 21.55
CA HIS A 396 -29.85 -19.90 22.79
C HIS A 396 -28.97 -20.97 23.47
N GLY A 397 -28.13 -20.56 24.42
CA GLY A 397 -27.31 -21.51 25.15
C GLY A 397 -26.25 -20.83 25.98
N THR A 398 -25.17 -21.57 26.23
CA THR A 398 -24.03 -21.12 27.02
C THR A 398 -22.77 -21.27 26.20
N GLY A 399 -21.92 -20.24 26.21
CA GLY A 399 -20.63 -20.25 25.55
C GLY A 399 -19.59 -21.07 26.31
N THR A 400 -18.43 -21.23 25.69
CA THR A 400 -17.26 -21.94 26.24
C THR A 400 -16.73 -21.33 27.55
N GLY A 401 -17.05 -20.07 27.86
CA GLY A 401 -16.67 -19.32 29.06
C GLY A 401 -17.84 -19.10 30.04
N GLY A 402 -18.93 -19.86 29.89
CA GLY A 402 -20.07 -19.84 30.79
C GLY A 402 -21.07 -18.70 30.55
N SER A 403 -20.86 -17.83 29.56
CA SER A 403 -21.78 -16.72 29.30
C SER A 403 -23.04 -17.23 28.58
N HIS A 404 -24.20 -16.81 29.08
CA HIS A 404 -25.47 -17.07 28.38
C HIS A 404 -25.59 -16.21 27.12
N TRP A 405 -26.28 -16.73 26.10
CA TRP A 405 -26.60 -16.00 24.88
C TRP A 405 -27.94 -16.47 24.30
N ASN A 406 -28.61 -15.57 23.59
CA ASN A 406 -29.82 -15.85 22.81
C ASN A 406 -29.74 -15.11 21.48
N GLY A 407 -29.48 -15.85 20.40
CA GLY A 407 -29.31 -15.30 19.05
C GLY A 407 -30.61 -14.77 18.46
N GLY A 408 -31.76 -15.39 18.79
CA GLY A 408 -33.08 -14.94 18.34
C GLY A 408 -33.50 -13.61 18.94
N ALA A 409 -33.18 -13.41 20.22
CA ALA A 409 -33.38 -12.14 20.92
C ALA A 409 -32.23 -11.13 20.70
N MET A 410 -31.16 -11.54 20.00
CA MET A 410 -29.92 -10.75 19.85
C MET A 410 -29.38 -10.26 21.21
N SER A 411 -29.40 -11.14 22.21
CA SER A 411 -29.01 -10.86 23.60
C SER A 411 -27.73 -11.61 23.97
N TYR A 412 -26.68 -10.84 24.27
CA TYR A 412 -25.35 -11.35 24.61
C TYR A 412 -24.83 -10.66 25.87
N PRO A 413 -25.36 -10.98 27.07
CA PRO A 413 -25.01 -10.32 28.33
C PRO A 413 -23.53 -10.44 28.71
N GLY A 414 -22.79 -11.39 28.11
CA GLY A 414 -21.34 -11.51 28.31
C GLY A 414 -20.52 -10.33 27.76
N VAL A 415 -21.09 -9.46 26.91
CA VAL A 415 -20.38 -8.29 26.36
C VAL A 415 -20.67 -6.95 27.03
N PRO A 416 -21.90 -6.46 27.32
CA PRO A 416 -23.25 -6.89 27.03
C PRO A 416 -23.85 -6.25 25.76
N PHE A 417 -24.21 -7.05 24.75
CA PHE A 417 -24.96 -6.57 23.58
C PHE A 417 -26.45 -6.93 23.66
N SER A 418 -27.27 -6.03 23.15
CA SER A 418 -28.72 -6.14 23.02
C SER A 418 -29.14 -6.04 21.55
N SER A 419 -30.42 -6.23 21.25
CA SER A 419 -30.95 -6.07 19.89
C SER A 419 -30.67 -4.70 19.25
N TRP A 420 -30.40 -3.66 20.05
CA TRP A 420 -30.00 -2.32 19.57
C TRP A 420 -28.58 -2.22 19.03
N ASP A 421 -27.79 -3.28 19.17
CA ASP A 421 -26.38 -3.36 18.78
C ASP A 421 -26.17 -4.16 17.49
N PHE A 422 -27.26 -4.62 16.86
CA PHE A 422 -27.26 -5.41 15.63
C PHE A 422 -27.98 -4.67 14.51
N ASN A 423 -27.59 -4.97 13.27
CA ASN A 423 -28.32 -4.52 12.09
C ASN A 423 -29.67 -5.27 12.00
N GLY A 424 -30.74 -4.50 11.83
CA GLY A 424 -32.10 -5.02 11.69
C GLY A 424 -32.74 -4.60 10.37
N ASN A 425 -34.08 -4.61 10.31
CA ASN A 425 -34.84 -4.24 9.11
C ASN A 425 -34.60 -2.81 8.61
N ARG A 426 -33.96 -1.94 9.40
CA ARG A 426 -33.63 -0.56 9.01
C ARG A 426 -32.34 -0.47 8.21
N GLU A 427 -31.40 -1.39 8.44
CA GLU A 427 -30.08 -1.39 7.80
C GLU A 427 -29.99 -2.47 6.72
N CYS A 428 -30.64 -3.61 6.93
CA CYS A 428 -30.73 -4.72 6.00
C CYS A 428 -32.13 -4.77 5.38
N HIS A 429 -32.18 -4.72 4.05
CA HIS A 429 -33.44 -4.68 3.28
C HIS A 429 -33.82 -6.03 2.65
N SER A 430 -33.10 -7.12 2.94
CA SER A 430 -33.51 -8.45 2.51
C SER A 430 -34.65 -8.98 3.38
N GLY A 431 -35.54 -9.78 2.79
CA GLY A 431 -36.79 -10.20 3.46
C GLY A 431 -36.61 -11.09 4.70
N ASP A 432 -35.47 -11.78 4.82
CA ASP A 432 -35.13 -12.67 5.93
C ASP A 432 -33.90 -12.20 6.72
N LEU A 433 -33.42 -10.99 6.44
CA LEU A 433 -32.21 -10.39 6.98
C LEU A 433 -30.90 -11.09 6.61
N ASN A 434 -30.89 -12.05 5.68
CA ASN A 434 -29.67 -12.72 5.21
C ASN A 434 -29.12 -12.09 3.92
N ILE A 435 -27.84 -12.33 3.66
CA ILE A 435 -27.21 -11.97 2.38
C ILE A 435 -27.60 -12.99 1.31
N HIS A 436 -28.15 -12.51 0.19
CA HIS A 436 -28.47 -13.29 -1.01
C HIS A 436 -27.78 -12.75 -2.25
N ASN A 437 -27.64 -11.43 -2.36
CA ASN A 437 -27.08 -10.77 -3.55
C ASN A 437 -25.71 -10.13 -3.30
N TYR A 438 -24.64 -10.83 -3.68
CA TYR A 438 -23.26 -10.30 -3.62
C TYR A 438 -22.97 -9.18 -4.64
N GLY A 439 -23.91 -8.89 -5.55
CA GLY A 439 -23.91 -7.68 -6.39
C GLY A 439 -24.43 -6.43 -5.66
N ASN A 440 -24.95 -6.57 -4.44
CA ASN A 440 -25.43 -5.46 -3.61
C ASN A 440 -24.51 -5.25 -2.40
N LYS A 441 -23.65 -4.22 -2.47
CA LYS A 441 -22.70 -3.90 -1.39
C LYS A 441 -23.36 -3.58 -0.05
N GLU A 442 -24.57 -3.03 -0.05
CA GLU A 442 -25.27 -2.66 1.19
C GLU A 442 -25.80 -3.92 1.88
N GLU A 443 -26.39 -4.83 1.11
CA GLU A 443 -26.83 -6.12 1.62
C GLU A 443 -25.67 -6.93 2.19
N VAL A 444 -24.55 -7.03 1.46
CA VAL A 444 -23.37 -7.79 1.90
C VAL A 444 -22.79 -7.27 3.23
N ARG A 445 -22.96 -5.98 3.54
CA ARG A 445 -22.35 -5.33 4.72
C ARG A 445 -23.31 -5.05 5.87
N ASN A 446 -24.62 -5.15 5.64
CA ASN A 446 -25.63 -4.85 6.66
C ASN A 446 -26.50 -6.08 7.00
N CYS A 447 -26.50 -7.11 6.16
CA CYS A 447 -27.29 -8.33 6.37
C CYS A 447 -26.44 -9.47 6.92
N ARG A 448 -27.12 -10.47 7.47
CA ARG A 448 -26.52 -11.62 8.15
C ARG A 448 -25.81 -12.54 7.16
N LEU A 449 -24.51 -12.73 7.35
CA LEU A 449 -23.73 -13.75 6.66
C LEU A 449 -24.15 -15.12 7.19
N VAL A 450 -24.80 -15.95 6.36
CA VAL A 450 -25.29 -17.30 6.74
C VAL A 450 -26.01 -17.33 8.10
N SER A 451 -26.89 -16.34 8.30
CA SER A 451 -27.68 -16.14 9.52
C SER A 451 -26.91 -15.76 10.78
N LEU A 452 -25.62 -15.45 10.69
CA LEU A 452 -24.85 -14.88 11.81
C LEU A 452 -25.37 -13.48 12.15
N THR A 453 -25.68 -13.23 13.42
CA THR A 453 -26.24 -11.95 13.87
C THR A 453 -25.24 -10.82 13.65
N ASP A 454 -25.57 -9.91 12.74
CA ASP A 454 -24.66 -8.90 12.20
C ASP A 454 -24.59 -7.66 13.10
N LEU A 455 -23.40 -7.32 13.60
CA LEU A 455 -23.22 -6.21 14.52
C LEU A 455 -23.37 -4.87 13.80
N LYS A 456 -24.03 -3.91 14.47
CA LYS A 456 -24.20 -2.56 13.96
C LYS A 456 -22.93 -1.74 14.17
N LEU A 457 -21.92 -1.99 13.34
CA LEU A 457 -20.60 -1.37 13.44
C LEU A 457 -20.61 0.14 13.22
N GLY A 458 -21.68 0.71 12.65
CA GLY A 458 -21.91 2.15 12.61
C GLY A 458 -22.10 2.81 13.98
N LYS A 459 -22.38 2.03 15.04
CA LYS A 459 -22.67 2.52 16.39
C LYS A 459 -21.39 2.62 17.23
N GLU A 460 -21.16 3.77 17.84
CA GLU A 460 -19.96 4.06 18.65
C GLU A 460 -19.77 3.10 19.83
N TYR A 461 -20.86 2.68 20.48
CA TYR A 461 -20.83 1.71 21.57
C TYR A 461 -20.25 0.36 21.11
N VAL A 462 -20.70 -0.14 19.95
CA VAL A 462 -20.24 -1.42 19.37
C VAL A 462 -18.75 -1.33 19.02
N ARG A 463 -18.34 -0.25 18.32
CA ARG A 463 -16.92 -0.01 18.00
C ARG A 463 -16.04 0.06 19.24
N SER A 464 -16.53 0.68 20.31
CA SER A 464 -15.79 0.81 21.57
C SER A 464 -15.65 -0.53 22.29
N LYS A 465 -16.69 -1.37 22.30
CA LYS A 465 -16.62 -2.73 22.87
C LYS A 465 -15.66 -3.65 22.11
N ILE A 466 -15.65 -3.56 20.78
CA ILE A 466 -14.67 -4.27 19.95
C ILE A 466 -13.25 -3.75 20.23
N ALA A 467 -13.05 -2.43 20.28
CA ALA A 467 -11.76 -1.84 20.56
C ALA A 467 -11.24 -2.19 21.97
N GLU A 468 -12.12 -2.26 22.98
CA GLU A 468 -11.80 -2.71 24.34
C GLU A 468 -11.22 -4.13 24.33
N TYR A 469 -11.91 -5.06 23.66
CA TYR A 469 -11.43 -6.43 23.45
C TYR A 469 -10.08 -6.50 22.75
N MET A 470 -9.92 -5.76 21.64
CA MET A 470 -8.68 -5.78 20.88
C MET A 470 -7.52 -5.10 21.64
N ASN A 471 -7.79 -4.03 22.37
CA ASN A 471 -6.79 -3.35 23.21
C ASN A 471 -6.35 -4.20 24.40
N HIS A 472 -7.24 -5.02 24.96
CA HIS A 472 -6.88 -6.04 25.93
C HIS A 472 -5.89 -7.07 25.37
N LEU A 473 -6.14 -7.55 24.15
CA LEU A 473 -5.19 -8.44 23.47
C LEU A 473 -3.84 -7.76 23.16
N ILE A 474 -3.87 -6.48 22.75
CA ILE A 474 -2.65 -5.70 22.53
C ILE A 474 -1.85 -5.53 23.82
N SER A 475 -2.53 -5.26 24.95
CA SER A 475 -1.88 -5.09 26.25
C SER A 475 -1.21 -6.37 26.73
N ILE A 476 -1.78 -7.55 26.43
CA ILE A 476 -1.14 -8.86 26.67
C ILE A 476 0.14 -9.04 25.83
N GLY A 477 0.22 -8.43 24.63
CA GLY A 477 1.40 -8.45 23.77
C GLY A 477 1.18 -9.05 22.38
N VAL A 478 -0.08 -9.18 21.93
CA VAL A 478 -0.43 -9.57 20.56
C VAL A 478 0.12 -8.54 19.57
N ALA A 479 0.70 -8.99 18.45
CA ALA A 479 1.37 -8.13 17.46
C ALA A 479 0.45 -7.61 16.36
N GLY A 480 -0.75 -8.17 16.25
CA GLY A 480 -1.71 -7.84 15.21
C GLY A 480 -2.86 -8.82 15.09
N PHE A 481 -3.63 -8.68 14.02
CA PHE A 481 -4.90 -9.35 13.86
C PHE A 481 -5.21 -9.72 12.40
N ARG A 482 -5.84 -10.89 12.24
CA ARG A 482 -6.62 -11.23 11.06
C ARG A 482 -8.05 -10.75 11.31
N MET A 483 -8.56 -9.81 10.50
CA MET A 483 -9.99 -9.45 10.59
C MET A 483 -10.80 -10.47 9.81
N ASP A 484 -11.55 -11.29 10.53
CA ASP A 484 -12.54 -12.21 9.95
C ASP A 484 -13.63 -11.45 9.22
N ALA A 485 -14.13 -12.01 8.11
CA ALA A 485 -15.29 -11.50 7.40
C ALA A 485 -15.22 -10.01 7.03
N ALA A 486 -14.02 -9.44 6.80
CA ALA A 486 -13.85 -8.01 6.56
C ALA A 486 -14.60 -7.48 5.32
N LYS A 487 -14.87 -8.34 4.33
CA LYS A 487 -15.78 -8.02 3.21
C LYS A 487 -17.16 -7.52 3.69
N HIS A 488 -17.66 -8.11 4.77
CA HIS A 488 -18.97 -7.85 5.36
C HIS A 488 -18.99 -6.64 6.29
N MET A 489 -17.85 -5.96 6.45
CA MET A 489 -17.74 -4.74 7.24
C MET A 489 -17.43 -3.55 6.34
N TRP A 490 -18.01 -2.39 6.63
CA TRP A 490 -17.67 -1.16 5.91
C TRP A 490 -16.21 -0.75 6.16
N PRO A 491 -15.46 -0.34 5.13
CA PRO A 491 -14.09 0.15 5.31
C PRO A 491 -13.99 1.30 6.33
N GLY A 492 -14.96 2.21 6.33
CA GLY A 492 -15.02 3.32 7.30
C GLY A 492 -15.22 2.87 8.74
N ASP A 493 -16.02 1.82 8.97
CA ASP A 493 -16.22 1.25 10.32
C ASP A 493 -14.96 0.57 10.82
N LEU A 494 -14.27 -0.19 9.96
CA LEU A 494 -12.98 -0.79 10.28
C LEU A 494 -11.93 0.27 10.61
N GLN A 495 -11.83 1.33 9.81
CA GLN A 495 -10.91 2.44 10.09
C GLN A 495 -11.24 3.13 11.43
N ALA A 496 -12.52 3.28 11.77
CA ALA A 496 -12.94 3.85 13.04
C ALA A 496 -12.56 2.94 14.23
N ILE A 497 -12.71 1.62 14.09
CA ILE A 497 -12.27 0.63 15.09
C ILE A 497 -10.74 0.67 15.23
N TYR A 498 -10.01 0.62 14.12
CA TYR A 498 -8.55 0.63 14.15
C TYR A 498 -8.02 1.93 14.75
N GLY A 499 -8.65 3.07 14.47
CA GLY A 499 -8.30 4.37 15.06
C GLY A 499 -8.31 4.38 16.59
N LYS A 500 -9.07 3.48 17.23
CA LYS A 500 -9.15 3.31 18.69
C LYS A 500 -8.09 2.36 19.27
N LEU A 501 -7.33 1.66 18.42
CA LEU A 501 -6.34 0.70 18.87
C LEU A 501 -5.09 1.38 19.41
N HIS A 502 -4.60 0.87 20.54
CA HIS A 502 -3.35 1.29 21.16
C HIS A 502 -2.15 0.92 20.27
N GLY A 503 -1.01 1.56 20.54
CA GLY A 503 0.27 1.04 20.11
C GLY A 503 0.56 -0.31 20.77
N LEU A 504 1.35 -1.15 20.12
CA LEU A 504 1.75 -2.45 20.64
C LEU A 504 2.48 -2.33 21.99
N ASN A 505 2.38 -3.38 22.81
CA ASN A 505 3.00 -3.43 24.13
C ASN A 505 4.52 -3.15 24.04
N SER A 506 4.95 -2.06 24.68
CA SER A 506 6.33 -1.54 24.62
C SER A 506 7.37 -2.49 25.19
N GLN A 507 6.98 -3.45 26.03
CA GLN A 507 7.87 -4.50 26.56
C GLN A 507 8.46 -5.36 25.43
N TYR A 508 7.67 -5.64 24.39
CA TYR A 508 8.08 -6.51 23.28
C TYR A 508 8.30 -5.74 21.97
N PHE A 509 7.71 -4.55 21.84
CA PHE A 509 7.75 -3.73 20.64
C PHE A 509 8.19 -2.30 20.97
N PRO A 510 9.51 -2.01 20.93
CA PRO A 510 10.03 -0.67 21.20
C PRO A 510 9.37 0.39 20.29
N GLY A 511 9.01 1.53 20.88
CA GLY A 511 8.33 2.62 20.17
C GLY A 511 6.83 2.41 19.97
N SER A 512 6.26 1.35 20.54
CA SER A 512 4.81 1.03 20.52
C SER A 512 4.20 1.17 19.12
N PRO A 513 4.75 0.49 18.09
CA PRO A 513 4.25 0.57 16.73
C PRO A 513 2.80 0.11 16.67
N ARG A 514 2.10 0.43 15.59
CA ARG A 514 0.71 -0.03 15.40
C ARG A 514 0.66 -1.55 15.17
N PRO A 515 -0.41 -2.24 15.62
CA PRO A 515 -0.65 -3.64 15.33
C PRO A 515 -0.72 -3.91 13.82
N PHE A 516 -0.23 -5.08 13.41
CA PHE A 516 -0.40 -5.57 12.05
C PHE A 516 -1.86 -5.93 11.80
N ILE A 517 -2.46 -5.50 10.70
CA ILE A 517 -3.82 -5.88 10.32
C ILE A 517 -3.81 -6.43 8.90
N PHE A 518 -4.38 -7.61 8.75
CA PHE A 518 -4.72 -8.19 7.46
C PHE A 518 -6.17 -8.66 7.45
N GLN A 519 -6.88 -8.25 6.41
CA GLN A 519 -8.34 -8.31 6.34
C GLN A 519 -8.76 -9.45 5.43
N GLU A 520 -9.67 -10.28 5.91
CA GLU A 520 -10.29 -11.29 5.06
C GLU A 520 -11.29 -10.63 4.11
N VAL A 521 -10.85 -10.46 2.86
CA VAL A 521 -11.71 -10.00 1.77
C VAL A 521 -11.58 -11.02 0.64
N ILE A 522 -12.59 -11.87 0.49
CA ILE A 522 -12.65 -12.87 -0.57
C ILE A 522 -13.03 -12.18 -1.90
N ASP A 523 -12.09 -11.53 -2.57
CA ASP A 523 -12.33 -10.91 -3.88
C ASP A 523 -11.80 -11.83 -4.99
N MET A 524 -12.71 -12.51 -5.69
CA MET A 524 -12.42 -13.35 -6.87
C MET A 524 -12.71 -12.62 -8.20
N GLY A 525 -13.13 -11.35 -8.14
CA GLY A 525 -13.71 -10.59 -9.24
C GLY A 525 -15.17 -10.94 -9.52
N GLY A 526 -15.91 -9.99 -10.12
CA GLY A 526 -17.31 -10.19 -10.54
C GLY A 526 -18.37 -9.89 -9.46
N GLU A 527 -17.95 -9.46 -8.27
CA GLU A 527 -18.83 -8.97 -7.20
C GLU A 527 -18.78 -7.44 -7.07
N ALA A 528 -19.70 -6.86 -6.29
CA ALA A 528 -19.77 -5.42 -6.09
C ALA A 528 -18.67 -4.86 -5.17
N ILE A 529 -18.12 -5.70 -4.29
CA ILE A 529 -17.09 -5.32 -3.32
C ILE A 529 -15.72 -5.76 -3.85
N SER A 530 -14.75 -4.85 -3.79
CA SER A 530 -13.37 -5.14 -4.18
C SER A 530 -12.41 -5.06 -3.00
N ALA A 531 -11.39 -5.93 -3.00
CA ALA A 531 -10.26 -5.84 -2.07
C ALA A 531 -9.56 -4.47 -2.11
N SER A 532 -9.63 -3.76 -3.24
CA SER A 532 -9.05 -2.42 -3.39
C SER A 532 -9.65 -1.36 -2.46
N GLU A 533 -10.87 -1.57 -1.94
CA GLU A 533 -11.49 -0.71 -0.93
C GLU A 533 -10.76 -0.78 0.42
N TYR A 534 -9.97 -1.83 0.67
CA TYR A 534 -9.36 -2.14 1.97
C TYR A 534 -7.82 -2.01 1.95
N THR A 535 -7.18 -2.17 0.78
CA THR A 535 -5.71 -2.11 0.64
C THR A 535 -5.09 -0.75 0.93
N GLY A 536 -5.90 0.32 1.04
CA GLY A 536 -5.41 1.68 1.31
C GLY A 536 -4.93 1.92 2.75
N PHE A 537 -5.33 1.08 3.71
CA PHE A 537 -5.03 1.28 5.13
C PHE A 537 -4.49 0.04 5.87
N ALA A 538 -4.84 -1.17 5.41
CA ALA A 538 -4.34 -2.41 5.97
C ALA A 538 -4.17 -3.46 4.86
N ARG A 539 -3.50 -4.58 5.15
CA ARG A 539 -3.35 -5.65 4.14
C ARG A 539 -4.67 -6.40 3.96
N VAL A 540 -4.77 -7.13 2.85
CA VAL A 540 -5.90 -8.03 2.55
C VAL A 540 -5.41 -9.44 2.23
N THR A 541 -6.22 -10.44 2.50
CA THR A 541 -5.98 -11.82 2.03
C THR A 541 -6.17 -11.91 0.53
N ASN A 542 -5.20 -12.49 -0.19
CA ASN A 542 -5.31 -12.67 -1.64
C ASN A 542 -5.72 -14.11 -1.98
N PHE A 543 -7.04 -14.37 -2.06
CA PHE A 543 -7.60 -15.69 -2.35
C PHE A 543 -7.31 -16.19 -3.78
N ILE A 544 -7.15 -15.28 -4.75
CA ILE A 544 -6.79 -15.62 -6.12
C ILE A 544 -5.42 -16.32 -6.18
N TYR A 545 -4.52 -15.99 -5.24
CA TYR A 545 -3.15 -16.52 -5.19
C TYR A 545 -3.10 -18.05 -5.20
N GLY A 546 -3.74 -18.68 -4.19
CA GLY A 546 -3.71 -20.13 -4.00
C GLY A 546 -4.40 -20.87 -5.15
N ILE A 547 -5.53 -20.36 -5.62
CA ILE A 547 -6.32 -20.96 -6.71
C ILE A 547 -5.55 -20.93 -8.03
N LYS A 548 -4.98 -19.79 -8.42
CA LYS A 548 -4.19 -19.68 -9.65
C LYS A 548 -2.94 -20.55 -9.60
N LEU A 549 -2.30 -20.66 -8.44
CA LEU A 549 -1.14 -21.53 -8.29
C LEU A 549 -1.54 -23.01 -8.34
N ALA A 550 -2.67 -23.39 -7.74
CA ALA A 550 -3.22 -24.73 -7.86
C ALA A 550 -3.50 -25.12 -9.33
N GLN A 551 -4.05 -24.22 -10.14
CA GLN A 551 -4.24 -24.44 -11.58
C GLN A 551 -2.91 -24.75 -12.30
N VAL A 552 -1.85 -24.00 -11.99
CA VAL A 552 -0.53 -24.24 -12.58
C VAL A 552 0.04 -25.59 -12.17
N PHE A 553 0.01 -25.91 -10.88
CA PHE A 553 0.62 -27.13 -10.33
C PHE A 553 -0.21 -28.39 -10.63
N ARG A 554 -1.51 -28.24 -10.97
CA ARG A 554 -2.35 -29.30 -11.57
C ARG A 554 -2.22 -29.38 -13.09
N ARG A 555 -1.30 -28.62 -13.71
CA ARG A 555 -1.06 -28.59 -15.15
C ARG A 555 -2.26 -28.14 -16.00
N GLN A 556 -3.08 -27.26 -15.44
CA GLN A 556 -4.18 -26.58 -16.14
C GLN A 556 -3.71 -25.25 -16.75
N ASN A 557 -2.58 -24.72 -16.30
CA ASN A 557 -1.93 -23.54 -16.86
C ASN A 557 -0.40 -23.69 -16.81
N ALA A 558 0.31 -23.34 -17.89
CA ALA A 558 1.75 -23.61 -17.99
C ALA A 558 2.57 -22.83 -16.94
N ALA A 559 3.55 -23.49 -16.33
CA ALA A 559 4.39 -22.88 -15.29
C ALA A 559 5.24 -21.71 -15.80
N LYS A 560 5.59 -21.67 -17.10
CA LYS A 560 6.28 -20.53 -17.72
C LYS A 560 5.61 -19.18 -17.46
N TYR A 561 4.29 -19.14 -17.30
CA TYR A 561 3.55 -17.90 -17.08
C TYR A 561 3.78 -17.33 -15.68
N LEU A 562 4.35 -18.10 -14.74
CA LEU A 562 4.74 -17.61 -13.43
C LEU A 562 5.89 -16.58 -13.51
N ARG A 563 6.53 -16.38 -14.67
CA ARG A 563 7.56 -15.34 -14.90
C ARG A 563 7.11 -13.93 -14.52
N ASN A 564 5.82 -13.63 -14.64
CA ASN A 564 5.23 -12.32 -14.34
C ASN A 564 4.18 -12.40 -13.21
N TRP A 565 4.34 -13.37 -12.29
CA TRP A 565 3.44 -13.60 -11.17
C TRP A 565 3.18 -12.33 -10.33
N GLY A 566 1.91 -12.12 -9.94
CA GLY A 566 1.44 -10.92 -9.23
C GLY A 566 0.41 -10.13 -10.04
N ARG A 567 0.60 -8.80 -10.19
CA ARG A 567 -0.40 -7.91 -10.84
C ARG A 567 -0.91 -8.36 -12.22
N PRO A 568 -0.07 -8.87 -13.15
CA PRO A 568 -0.53 -9.40 -14.44
C PRO A 568 -1.54 -10.55 -14.32
N TRP A 569 -1.59 -11.21 -13.16
CA TRP A 569 -2.54 -12.28 -12.84
C TRP A 569 -3.81 -11.78 -12.14
N ASN A 570 -4.12 -10.48 -12.28
CA ASN A 570 -5.25 -9.80 -11.63
C ASN A 570 -5.18 -9.85 -10.09
N MET A 571 -3.97 -9.80 -9.54
CA MET A 571 -3.76 -9.74 -8.10
C MET A 571 -3.46 -8.31 -7.63
N PRO A 572 -3.72 -7.98 -6.36
CA PRO A 572 -3.38 -6.66 -5.81
C PRO A 572 -1.86 -6.37 -5.78
N SER A 573 -1.48 -5.23 -5.19
CA SER A 573 -0.06 -4.95 -4.98
C SER A 573 0.56 -5.93 -3.99
N SER A 574 1.82 -6.31 -4.21
CA SER A 574 2.58 -7.18 -3.30
C SER A 574 2.64 -6.67 -1.86
N ASN A 575 2.71 -5.34 -1.67
CA ASN A 575 2.81 -4.74 -0.34
C ASN A 575 1.48 -4.74 0.43
N ASP A 576 0.37 -4.98 -0.27
CA ASP A 576 -0.97 -4.82 0.28
C ASP A 576 -1.60 -6.17 0.63
N VAL A 577 -0.87 -7.28 0.47
CA VAL A 577 -1.46 -8.62 0.57
C VAL A 577 -0.74 -9.55 1.54
N VAL A 578 -1.55 -10.41 2.16
CA VAL A 578 -1.13 -11.68 2.75
C VAL A 578 -1.52 -12.81 1.79
N VAL A 579 -0.55 -13.67 1.47
CA VAL A 579 -0.70 -14.77 0.51
C VAL A 579 -0.53 -16.11 1.20
N PHE A 580 -1.24 -17.11 0.69
CA PHE A 580 -1.26 -18.48 1.19
C PHE A 580 -1.65 -19.42 0.04
N ILE A 581 -1.31 -20.70 0.16
CA ILE A 581 -1.76 -21.74 -0.77
C ILE A 581 -3.21 -22.12 -0.46
N ASP A 582 -3.47 -22.37 0.81
CA ASP A 582 -4.76 -22.70 1.39
C ASP A 582 -4.96 -21.96 2.72
N ASN A 583 -6.21 -21.88 3.17
CA ASN A 583 -6.58 -21.48 4.52
C ASN A 583 -7.49 -22.55 5.14
N HIS A 584 -7.95 -22.28 6.37
CA HIS A 584 -8.77 -23.24 7.11
C HIS A 584 -10.14 -23.48 6.46
N ASP A 585 -10.72 -22.51 5.76
CA ASP A 585 -11.99 -22.67 5.02
C ASP A 585 -11.81 -23.43 3.71
N ASN A 586 -10.97 -22.91 2.80
CA ASN A 586 -10.93 -23.39 1.42
C ASN A 586 -10.22 -24.73 1.27
N GLN A 587 -9.43 -25.15 2.26
CA GLN A 587 -8.92 -26.53 2.32
C GLN A 587 -10.03 -27.57 2.53
N ARG A 588 -11.22 -27.13 2.98
CA ARG A 588 -12.45 -27.91 3.14
C ARG A 588 -13.51 -27.59 2.08
N GLY A 589 -13.20 -26.68 1.13
CA GLY A 589 -14.12 -26.24 0.09
C GLY A 589 -14.99 -25.02 0.45
N HIS A 590 -14.82 -24.43 1.65
CA HIS A 590 -15.57 -23.25 2.10
C HIS A 590 -14.86 -21.93 1.71
N GLY A 591 -15.47 -20.77 1.98
CA GLY A 591 -14.76 -19.48 2.03
C GLY A 591 -14.15 -18.98 0.70
N GLY A 592 -14.93 -18.95 -0.38
CA GLY A 592 -14.48 -18.46 -1.70
C GLY A 592 -14.17 -19.54 -2.73
N GLY A 593 -14.50 -20.79 -2.40
CA GLY A 593 -14.52 -21.94 -3.31
C GLY A 593 -13.39 -22.94 -3.09
N GLY A 594 -13.67 -24.20 -3.42
CA GLY A 594 -12.68 -25.27 -3.46
C GLY A 594 -11.68 -25.13 -4.62
N GLY A 595 -10.77 -26.09 -4.74
CA GLY A 595 -9.79 -26.11 -5.83
C GLY A 595 -8.45 -25.45 -5.50
N VAL A 596 -8.17 -25.15 -4.24
CA VAL A 596 -6.78 -24.95 -3.77
C VAL A 596 -6.04 -26.30 -3.66
N LEU A 597 -4.72 -26.25 -3.51
CA LEU A 597 -3.92 -27.41 -3.09
C LEU A 597 -3.89 -27.45 -1.57
N THR A 598 -3.92 -28.63 -0.97
CA THR A 598 -3.88 -28.82 0.48
C THR A 598 -2.94 -29.97 0.83
N HIS A 599 -2.77 -30.26 2.12
CA HIS A 599 -1.99 -31.40 2.58
C HIS A 599 -2.49 -32.77 2.07
N SER A 600 -3.72 -32.89 1.56
CA SER A 600 -4.22 -34.13 0.95
C SER A 600 -3.55 -34.46 -0.39
N ASP A 601 -2.94 -33.47 -1.06
CA ASP A 601 -2.06 -33.65 -2.22
C ASP A 601 -0.63 -33.17 -1.87
N PRO A 602 0.09 -33.90 -1.00
CA PRO A 602 1.31 -33.40 -0.38
C PRO A 602 2.42 -33.11 -1.40
N LYS A 603 2.48 -33.86 -2.51
CA LYS A 603 3.48 -33.66 -3.56
C LYS A 603 3.31 -32.29 -4.22
N ARG A 604 2.12 -31.98 -4.75
CA ARG A 604 1.87 -30.68 -5.39
C ARG A 604 1.86 -29.53 -4.38
N TYR A 605 1.35 -29.78 -3.17
CA TYR A 605 1.30 -28.79 -2.09
C TYR A 605 2.70 -28.31 -1.67
N LYS A 606 3.65 -29.23 -1.45
CA LYS A 606 5.04 -28.88 -1.14
C LYS A 606 5.66 -28.02 -2.23
N MET A 607 5.45 -28.37 -3.50
CA MET A 607 6.04 -27.62 -4.61
C MET A 607 5.42 -26.22 -4.78
N ALA A 608 4.09 -26.10 -4.64
CA ALA A 608 3.42 -24.80 -4.68
C ALA A 608 3.84 -23.90 -3.51
N THR A 609 3.96 -24.48 -2.30
CA THR A 609 4.44 -23.78 -1.11
C THR A 609 5.90 -23.33 -1.28
N ALA A 610 6.77 -24.16 -1.85
CA ALA A 610 8.14 -23.79 -2.16
C ALA A 610 8.22 -22.61 -3.14
N PHE A 611 7.40 -22.62 -4.21
CA PHE A 611 7.30 -21.47 -5.12
C PHE A 611 6.85 -20.20 -4.38
N MET A 612 5.80 -20.28 -3.56
CA MET A 612 5.31 -19.14 -2.77
C MET A 612 6.40 -18.56 -1.87
N LEU A 613 7.14 -19.42 -1.16
CA LEU A 613 8.19 -18.99 -0.24
C LEU A 613 9.41 -18.42 -0.98
N ALA A 614 9.75 -18.96 -2.16
CA ALA A 614 10.84 -18.47 -3.00
C ALA A 614 10.51 -17.15 -3.73
N HIS A 615 9.24 -16.90 -4.10
CA HIS A 615 8.84 -15.73 -4.88
C HIS A 615 8.72 -14.46 -3.99
N PRO A 616 9.12 -13.25 -4.45
CA PRO A 616 9.11 -12.03 -3.62
C PRO A 616 7.71 -11.47 -3.28
N TYR A 617 6.66 -11.95 -3.93
CA TYR A 617 5.32 -11.39 -3.83
C TYR A 617 4.64 -11.69 -2.49
N GLY A 618 4.02 -10.67 -1.88
CA GLY A 618 3.16 -10.78 -0.70
C GLY A 618 3.89 -11.07 0.61
N PHE A 619 3.15 -10.92 1.73
CA PHE A 619 3.54 -11.49 3.02
C PHE A 619 2.99 -12.91 3.14
N THR A 620 3.82 -13.88 3.49
CA THR A 620 3.47 -15.31 3.37
C THR A 620 2.90 -15.88 4.66
N ARG A 621 1.77 -16.59 4.53
CA ARG A 621 1.20 -17.44 5.58
C ARG A 621 1.24 -18.91 5.14
N VAL A 622 1.82 -19.76 5.98
CA VAL A 622 1.81 -21.21 5.84
C VAL A 622 0.65 -21.77 6.66
N MET A 623 -0.09 -22.74 6.12
CA MET A 623 -1.13 -23.44 6.86
C MET A 623 -0.52 -24.54 7.72
N SER A 624 -1.10 -24.80 8.89
CA SER A 624 -0.82 -25.99 9.69
C SER A 624 -2.14 -26.58 10.17
N SER A 625 -2.45 -27.78 9.69
CA SER A 625 -3.78 -28.38 9.76
C SER A 625 -3.83 -29.57 10.73
N PHE A 626 -5.04 -30.10 10.88
CA PHE A 626 -5.32 -31.44 11.36
C PHE A 626 -6.00 -32.25 10.25
N SER A 627 -5.96 -33.58 10.36
CA SER A 627 -6.65 -34.49 9.46
C SER A 627 -8.15 -34.52 9.77
N PHE A 628 -8.97 -34.46 8.73
CA PHE A 628 -10.43 -34.48 8.81
C PHE A 628 -11.02 -35.39 7.73
N GLY A 629 -12.18 -35.98 8.00
CA GLY A 629 -12.95 -36.77 7.06
C GLY A 629 -14.15 -36.00 6.48
N SER A 630 -14.75 -35.11 7.26
CA SER A 630 -15.83 -34.20 6.86
C SER A 630 -15.36 -32.74 6.86
N SER A 631 -16.02 -31.90 6.06
CA SER A 631 -15.78 -30.45 6.04
C SER A 631 -16.16 -29.76 7.36
N ASP A 632 -16.97 -30.39 8.19
CA ASP A 632 -17.38 -29.84 9.48
C ASP A 632 -16.52 -30.28 10.67
N ASP A 633 -15.63 -31.27 10.49
CA ASP A 633 -14.91 -31.88 11.61
C ASP A 633 -14.11 -30.85 12.43
N GLY A 634 -14.27 -30.94 13.75
CA GLY A 634 -13.43 -30.23 14.72
C GLY A 634 -12.01 -30.79 14.79
N PRO A 635 -11.12 -30.14 15.58
CA PRO A 635 -9.76 -30.63 15.79
C PRO A 635 -9.76 -32.00 16.48
N PRO A 636 -8.63 -32.73 16.43
CA PRO A 636 -8.48 -33.96 17.18
C PRO A 636 -8.80 -33.75 18.65
N HIS A 637 -9.67 -34.58 19.19
CA HIS A 637 -10.20 -34.41 20.55
C HIS A 637 -10.15 -35.72 21.35
N ASN A 638 -10.17 -35.59 22.67
CA ASN A 638 -10.32 -36.69 23.63
C ASN A 638 -11.79 -37.12 23.72
N GLY A 639 -12.08 -38.17 24.50
CA GLY A 639 -13.46 -38.67 24.67
C GLY A 639 -14.43 -37.63 25.27
N ASP A 640 -13.91 -36.66 26.03
CA ASP A 640 -14.64 -35.53 26.61
C ASP A 640 -14.77 -34.31 25.68
N MET A 641 -14.38 -34.47 24.41
CA MET A 641 -14.32 -33.40 23.40
C MET A 641 -13.32 -32.28 23.67
N SER A 642 -12.43 -32.41 24.65
CA SER A 642 -11.30 -31.50 24.81
C SER A 642 -10.26 -31.71 23.70
N THR A 643 -9.64 -30.63 23.21
CA THR A 643 -8.65 -30.71 22.13
C THR A 643 -7.40 -31.48 22.58
N LYS A 644 -7.00 -32.48 21.79
CA LYS A 644 -5.80 -33.29 22.01
C LYS A 644 -4.55 -32.43 21.88
N SER A 645 -3.58 -32.66 22.76
CA SER A 645 -2.26 -32.04 22.62
C SER A 645 -1.54 -32.52 21.37
N VAL A 646 -0.70 -31.63 20.82
CA VAL A 646 0.22 -31.97 19.74
C VAL A 646 1.41 -32.75 20.29
N ILE A 647 1.51 -34.04 20.00
CA ILE A 647 2.69 -34.84 20.34
C ILE A 647 3.75 -34.58 19.26
N SER A 648 4.81 -33.85 19.61
CA SER A 648 5.99 -33.71 18.77
C SER A 648 6.99 -34.83 19.10
N GLY A 649 7.05 -35.87 18.28
CA GLY A 649 8.18 -36.83 18.33
C GLY A 649 9.50 -36.17 17.89
N SER A 650 10.61 -36.90 18.00
CA SER A 650 11.96 -36.41 17.66
C SER A 650 12.21 -36.18 16.16
N LYS A 651 11.24 -36.46 15.27
CA LYS A 651 11.38 -36.34 13.81
C LYS A 651 10.09 -35.88 13.14
N SER A 652 10.04 -34.61 12.70
CA SER A 652 9.24 -34.02 11.60
C SER A 652 7.75 -34.36 11.41
N ILE A 653 7.13 -35.16 12.27
CA ILE A 653 5.76 -35.66 12.16
C ILE A 653 5.07 -35.37 13.50
N CYS A 654 3.89 -34.78 13.44
CA CYS A 654 3.05 -34.60 14.61
C CYS A 654 2.14 -35.82 14.79
N GLY A 655 1.93 -36.21 16.05
CA GLY A 655 0.98 -37.25 16.42
C GLY A 655 -0.46 -36.75 16.54
N ASN A 656 -1.37 -37.61 17.00
CA ASN A 656 -2.75 -37.27 17.38
C ASN A 656 -3.61 -36.66 16.25
N GLY A 657 -3.34 -36.97 14.98
CA GLY A 657 -4.12 -36.45 13.85
C GLY A 657 -3.76 -35.02 13.43
N TRP A 658 -2.72 -34.42 14.01
CA TRP A 658 -2.17 -33.14 13.57
C TRP A 658 -1.24 -33.35 12.35
N VAL A 659 -1.41 -32.54 11.30
CA VAL A 659 -0.67 -32.70 10.03
C VAL A 659 0.70 -32.01 10.10
N CYS A 660 0.74 -30.82 10.71
CA CYS A 660 1.97 -30.03 10.89
C CYS A 660 2.78 -29.79 9.61
N GLU A 661 2.15 -29.27 8.56
CA GLU A 661 2.80 -28.93 7.28
C GLU A 661 4.01 -28.01 7.50
N HIS A 662 3.93 -27.08 8.47
CA HIS A 662 5.04 -26.21 8.83
C HIS A 662 6.29 -26.96 9.34
N ARG A 663 6.17 -28.24 9.77
CA ARG A 663 7.30 -29.11 10.17
C ARG A 663 7.80 -29.99 9.03
N TRP A 664 7.17 -29.98 7.86
CA TRP A 664 7.69 -30.70 6.71
C TRP A 664 9.00 -30.05 6.26
N ARG A 665 10.04 -30.85 6.06
CA ARG A 665 11.39 -30.37 5.73
C ARG A 665 11.40 -29.38 4.57
N GLN A 666 10.68 -29.73 3.52
CA GLN A 666 10.52 -28.94 2.31
C GLN A 666 9.89 -27.57 2.59
N ILE A 667 9.07 -27.44 3.63
CA ILE A 667 8.39 -26.19 3.99
C ILE A 667 9.23 -25.37 4.96
N PHE A 668 9.70 -25.92 6.08
CA PHE A 668 10.50 -25.12 7.03
C PHE A 668 11.83 -24.66 6.43
N ASN A 669 12.46 -25.47 5.58
CA ASN A 669 13.68 -25.04 4.89
C ASN A 669 13.38 -23.94 3.86
N MET A 670 12.20 -23.94 3.26
CA MET A 670 11.79 -22.86 2.35
C MET A 670 11.37 -21.59 3.10
N VAL A 671 10.94 -21.68 4.36
CA VAL A 671 10.81 -20.52 5.25
C VAL A 671 12.18 -19.91 5.52
N ALA A 672 13.17 -20.73 5.85
CA ALA A 672 14.56 -20.29 5.98
C ALA A 672 15.12 -19.70 4.67
N PHE A 673 14.83 -20.32 3.52
CA PHE A 673 15.17 -19.78 2.20
C PHE A 673 14.61 -18.35 2.03
N ARG A 674 13.32 -18.14 2.31
CA ARG A 674 12.66 -16.84 2.20
C ARG A 674 13.33 -15.77 3.06
N ASN A 675 13.70 -16.14 4.28
CA ASN A 675 14.41 -15.27 5.21
C ASN A 675 15.78 -14.86 4.65
N VAL A 676 16.55 -15.82 4.13
CA VAL A 676 17.88 -15.57 3.55
C VAL A 676 17.81 -14.64 2.33
N VAL A 677 16.82 -14.85 1.45
CA VAL A 677 16.69 -14.09 0.20
C VAL A 677 15.89 -12.78 0.35
N MET A 678 15.58 -12.37 1.57
CA MET A 678 14.82 -11.16 1.83
C MET A 678 15.49 -9.93 1.19
N GLY A 679 14.66 -9.04 0.63
CA GLY A 679 15.09 -7.80 -0.02
C GLY A 679 15.63 -7.94 -1.45
N THR A 680 15.69 -9.15 -2.02
CA THR A 680 16.16 -9.35 -3.40
C THR A 680 14.99 -9.45 -4.39
N ASN A 681 15.26 -9.17 -5.67
CA ASN A 681 14.28 -9.38 -6.76
C ASN A 681 14.47 -10.75 -7.41
N MET A 682 13.46 -11.18 -8.17
CA MET A 682 13.59 -12.35 -9.04
C MET A 682 14.53 -12.03 -10.20
N GLN A 683 15.52 -12.89 -10.43
CA GLN A 683 16.52 -12.78 -11.51
C GLN A 683 16.77 -14.16 -12.12
N HIS A 684 17.49 -14.21 -13.25
CA HIS A 684 17.88 -15.47 -13.91
C HIS A 684 16.70 -16.44 -14.10
N TRP A 685 15.54 -15.90 -14.52
CA TRP A 685 14.39 -16.72 -14.85
C TRP A 685 14.71 -17.60 -16.05
N TRP A 686 14.39 -18.88 -15.92
CA TRP A 686 14.46 -19.87 -16.97
C TRP A 686 13.15 -20.67 -16.99
N ASP A 687 12.72 -21.03 -18.19
CA ASP A 687 11.66 -22.00 -18.41
C ASP A 687 11.92 -22.77 -19.70
N ASN A 688 11.34 -23.97 -19.81
CA ASN A 688 11.43 -24.77 -21.03
C ASN A 688 10.31 -24.48 -22.04
N GLY A 689 9.57 -23.38 -21.88
CA GLY A 689 8.37 -23.07 -22.66
C GLY A 689 7.09 -23.74 -22.13
N ASN A 690 7.15 -24.56 -21.08
CA ASN A 690 6.03 -25.33 -20.54
C ASN A 690 6.01 -25.35 -19.00
N TYR A 691 6.39 -26.48 -18.38
CA TYR A 691 6.15 -26.81 -16.97
C TYR A 691 7.43 -26.99 -16.15
N GLN A 692 8.60 -26.82 -16.77
CA GLN A 692 9.87 -26.73 -16.06
C GLN A 692 10.26 -25.26 -15.92
N ILE A 693 10.53 -24.82 -14.69
CA ILE A 693 10.92 -23.44 -14.39
C ILE A 693 12.06 -23.39 -13.39
N ALA A 694 12.84 -22.30 -13.43
CA ALA A 694 13.84 -21.99 -12.43
C ALA A 694 14.06 -20.49 -12.32
N PHE A 695 14.46 -20.01 -11.15
CA PHE A 695 14.83 -18.61 -10.95
C PHE A 695 15.70 -18.43 -9.71
N SER A 696 16.43 -17.31 -9.71
CA SER A 696 17.20 -16.83 -8.57
C SER A 696 16.49 -15.67 -7.85
N ARG A 697 16.89 -15.46 -6.61
CA ARG A 697 16.53 -14.33 -5.78
C ARG A 697 17.80 -13.52 -5.49
N GLY A 698 18.14 -12.65 -6.44
CA GLY A 698 19.46 -12.00 -6.51
C GLY A 698 20.58 -13.05 -6.50
N ASN A 699 21.65 -12.76 -5.76
CA ASN A 699 22.78 -13.66 -5.55
C ASN A 699 22.66 -14.49 -4.24
N LYS A 700 21.45 -14.64 -3.69
CA LYS A 700 21.24 -15.25 -2.36
C LYS A 700 20.59 -16.63 -2.38
N GLY A 701 19.73 -16.92 -3.34
CA GLY A 701 19.10 -18.23 -3.46
C GLY A 701 18.60 -18.53 -4.87
N PHE A 702 18.45 -19.81 -5.17
CA PHE A 702 18.01 -20.32 -6.46
C PHE A 702 17.08 -21.53 -6.24
N ILE A 703 16.04 -21.63 -7.07
CA ILE A 703 15.09 -22.75 -7.07
C ILE A 703 14.81 -23.20 -8.50
N ALA A 704 14.69 -24.51 -8.70
CA ALA A 704 14.21 -25.13 -9.92
C ALA A 704 13.07 -26.11 -9.61
N ILE A 705 12.02 -26.11 -10.43
CA ILE A 705 10.79 -26.89 -10.24
C ILE A 705 10.46 -27.61 -11.54
N ASN A 706 10.22 -28.92 -11.45
CA ASN A 706 9.84 -29.78 -12.57
C ASN A 706 8.41 -30.31 -12.38
N LEU A 707 7.46 -29.81 -13.18
CA LEU A 707 6.08 -30.30 -13.21
C LEU A 707 5.80 -31.20 -14.43
N GLU A 708 6.83 -31.61 -15.16
CA GLU A 708 6.71 -32.49 -16.34
C GLU A 708 6.96 -33.95 -15.99
N THR A 709 6.71 -34.82 -16.99
CA THR A 709 7.11 -36.23 -16.97
C THR A 709 8.54 -36.44 -17.44
N SER A 710 9.16 -35.43 -18.07
CA SER A 710 10.57 -35.42 -18.47
C SER A 710 11.45 -34.81 -17.36
N ASP A 711 12.70 -35.24 -17.28
CA ASP A 711 13.65 -34.75 -16.29
C ASP A 711 14.18 -33.34 -16.64
N ILE A 712 14.54 -32.54 -15.63
CA ILE A 712 15.46 -31.43 -15.82
C ILE A 712 16.86 -32.01 -15.66
N ASN A 713 17.67 -32.00 -16.72
CA ASN A 713 19.07 -32.45 -16.67
C ASN A 713 19.96 -31.46 -17.46
N ARG A 714 20.21 -30.27 -16.90
CA ARG A 714 20.87 -29.15 -17.60
C ARG A 714 21.64 -28.22 -16.66
N ASN A 715 22.57 -27.45 -17.23
CA ASN A 715 23.23 -26.34 -16.55
C ASN A 715 22.33 -25.10 -16.56
N LEU A 716 22.13 -24.49 -15.40
CA LEU A 716 21.32 -23.29 -15.21
C LEU A 716 22.16 -22.18 -14.56
N GLN A 717 21.94 -20.94 -14.99
CA GLN A 717 22.57 -19.76 -14.38
C GLN A 717 21.87 -19.45 -13.05
N THR A 718 22.60 -19.57 -11.94
CA THR A 718 22.03 -19.39 -10.60
C THR A 718 22.21 -17.98 -10.05
N GLY A 719 23.21 -17.24 -10.54
CA GLY A 719 23.65 -15.97 -9.98
C GLY A 719 24.29 -16.08 -8.58
N LEU A 720 24.47 -17.30 -8.06
CA LEU A 720 25.07 -17.54 -6.76
C LEU A 720 26.60 -17.52 -6.84
N PRO A 721 27.30 -17.16 -5.75
CA PRO A 721 28.75 -17.28 -5.68
C PRO A 721 29.20 -18.75 -5.82
N GLN A 722 30.38 -18.95 -6.43
CA GLN A 722 31.01 -20.27 -6.56
C GLN A 722 31.07 -21.03 -5.22
N GLY A 723 30.79 -22.33 -5.27
CA GLY A 723 30.95 -23.24 -4.15
C GLY A 723 29.92 -24.37 -4.12
N SER A 724 29.99 -25.19 -3.09
CA SER A 724 29.06 -26.30 -2.86
C SER A 724 27.88 -25.87 -1.99
N TYR A 725 26.67 -26.24 -2.40
CA TYR A 725 25.42 -25.93 -1.70
C TYR A 725 24.63 -27.20 -1.44
N CYS A 726 23.99 -27.26 -0.28
CA CYS A 726 23.05 -28.34 0.04
C CYS A 726 21.67 -28.03 -0.54
N ASP A 727 21.07 -29.00 -1.23
CA ASP A 727 19.66 -28.94 -1.61
C ASP A 727 18.78 -29.07 -0.38
N VAL A 728 18.08 -27.98 -0.06
CA VAL A 728 17.25 -27.89 1.14
C VAL A 728 15.87 -28.53 0.98
N ILE A 729 15.55 -29.06 -0.20
CA ILE A 729 14.35 -29.87 -0.43
C ILE A 729 14.62 -31.33 -0.04
N SER A 730 15.64 -31.95 -0.65
CA SER A 730 15.98 -33.35 -0.37
C SER A 730 16.63 -33.56 1.01
N GLY A 731 17.28 -32.54 1.58
CA GLY A 731 17.90 -32.62 2.89
C GLY A 731 18.04 -31.27 3.59
N SER A 732 19.06 -31.15 4.42
CA SER A 732 19.42 -29.94 5.17
C SER A 732 20.93 -29.82 5.25
N TYR A 733 21.41 -28.60 5.55
CA TYR A 733 22.81 -28.38 5.95
C TYR A 733 22.92 -28.47 7.47
N ASP A 734 23.71 -29.41 7.99
CA ASP A 734 23.89 -29.60 9.44
C ASP A 734 24.99 -28.71 10.05
N GLY A 735 25.67 -27.91 9.21
CA GLY A 735 26.84 -27.11 9.57
C GLY A 735 28.16 -27.71 9.08
N SER A 736 28.17 -29.00 8.74
CA SER A 736 29.36 -29.71 8.24
C SER A 736 29.12 -30.36 6.87
N LYS A 737 27.98 -31.02 6.68
CA LYS A 737 27.64 -31.79 5.48
C LYS A 737 26.18 -31.58 5.05
N CYS A 738 25.90 -31.95 3.81
CA CYS A 738 24.54 -32.03 3.28
C CYS A 738 23.96 -33.40 3.65
N THR A 739 22.75 -33.42 4.20
CA THR A 739 22.02 -34.69 4.43
C THR A 739 21.25 -35.17 3.21
N GLY A 740 21.11 -34.30 2.20
CA GLY A 740 20.49 -34.59 0.90
C GLY A 740 21.47 -34.36 -0.25
N LYS A 741 20.95 -33.97 -1.41
CA LYS A 741 21.76 -33.70 -2.60
C LYS A 741 22.67 -32.47 -2.41
N GLU A 742 23.80 -32.46 -3.11
CA GLU A 742 24.74 -31.33 -3.19
C GLU A 742 24.73 -30.77 -4.61
N VAL A 743 24.83 -29.44 -4.73
CA VAL A 743 24.90 -28.71 -5.99
C VAL A 743 26.18 -27.89 -6.01
N HIS A 744 27.00 -28.07 -7.03
CA HIS A 744 28.22 -27.29 -7.24
C HIS A 744 27.94 -26.12 -8.18
N VAL A 745 28.14 -24.91 -7.67
CA VAL A 745 28.08 -23.67 -8.46
C VAL A 745 29.49 -23.30 -8.90
N ASN A 746 29.66 -23.13 -10.21
CA ASN A 746 30.91 -22.79 -10.87
C ASN A 746 31.29 -21.31 -10.68
N GLY A 747 32.52 -20.94 -11.10
CA GLY A 747 33.02 -19.56 -11.03
C GLY A 747 32.17 -18.53 -11.81
N ASP A 748 31.47 -18.97 -12.85
CA ASP A 748 30.57 -18.17 -13.68
C ASP A 748 29.12 -18.10 -13.15
N GLY A 749 28.85 -18.70 -11.98
CA GLY A 749 27.52 -18.78 -11.36
C GLY A 749 26.59 -19.86 -11.93
N SER A 750 27.04 -20.63 -12.93
CA SER A 750 26.27 -21.76 -13.46
C SER A 750 26.35 -22.98 -12.52
N ALA A 751 25.30 -23.81 -12.52
CA ALA A 751 25.31 -25.09 -11.82
C ALA A 751 24.50 -26.15 -12.58
N HIS A 752 24.90 -27.41 -12.46
CA HIS A 752 24.20 -28.54 -13.06
C HIS A 752 23.03 -29.00 -12.17
N PHE A 753 21.83 -29.06 -12.73
CA PHE A 753 20.62 -29.56 -12.05
C PHE A 753 20.11 -30.82 -12.73
N ASN A 754 19.98 -31.90 -11.93
CA ASN A 754 19.34 -33.16 -12.30
C ASN A 754 18.12 -33.42 -11.38
N ILE A 755 16.93 -33.07 -11.87
CA ILE A 755 15.64 -33.17 -11.16
C ILE A 755 14.75 -34.15 -11.91
N ARG A 756 14.69 -35.39 -11.39
CA ARG A 756 13.86 -36.45 -11.95
C ARG A 756 12.37 -36.15 -11.78
N SER A 757 11.58 -36.31 -12.84
CA SER A 757 10.13 -36.11 -12.82
C SER A 757 9.41 -37.04 -11.84
N ASN A 758 9.92 -38.25 -11.67
CA ASN A 758 9.37 -39.28 -10.80
C ASN A 758 9.80 -39.17 -9.33
N SER A 759 10.62 -38.18 -8.96
CA SER A 759 11.01 -37.98 -7.56
C SER A 759 9.84 -37.56 -6.67
N ASP A 760 9.95 -37.83 -5.37
CA ASP A 760 8.92 -37.45 -4.37
C ASP A 760 8.71 -35.93 -4.30
N ASP A 761 9.80 -35.18 -4.51
CA ASP A 761 9.84 -33.73 -4.57
C ASP A 761 10.61 -33.30 -5.83
N PRO A 762 9.95 -33.18 -7.00
CA PRO A 762 10.60 -32.83 -8.27
C PRO A 762 10.90 -31.32 -8.33
N MET A 763 11.69 -30.86 -7.37
CA MET A 763 12.20 -29.52 -7.22
C MET A 763 13.51 -29.54 -6.43
N MET A 764 14.32 -28.50 -6.58
CA MET A 764 15.59 -28.34 -5.87
C MET A 764 15.77 -26.87 -5.50
N ALA A 765 16.23 -26.60 -4.28
CA ALA A 765 16.45 -25.24 -3.81
C ALA A 765 17.77 -25.13 -3.06
N ILE A 766 18.55 -24.09 -3.37
CA ILE A 766 19.85 -23.80 -2.75
C ILE A 766 19.94 -22.32 -2.38
N HIS A 767 20.63 -21.99 -1.30
CA HIS A 767 20.82 -20.61 -0.87
C HIS A 767 22.12 -20.43 -0.08
N ILE A 768 22.59 -19.19 0.05
CA ILE A 768 23.87 -18.86 0.69
C ILE A 768 24.00 -19.31 2.16
N GLY A 769 22.87 -19.52 2.85
CA GLY A 769 22.84 -20.07 4.22
C GLY A 769 22.98 -21.59 4.29
N ALA A 770 22.94 -22.27 3.14
CA ALA A 770 23.17 -23.70 2.97
C ALA A 770 24.41 -23.98 2.10
N LYS A 771 25.31 -22.98 1.96
CA LYS A 771 26.62 -23.14 1.32
C LYS A 771 27.58 -23.83 2.29
N LYS A 772 28.29 -24.86 1.86
CA LYS A 772 29.31 -25.52 2.70
C LYS A 772 30.40 -24.51 3.10
N GLY A 773 30.78 -24.53 4.38
CA GLY A 773 31.71 -23.57 4.97
C GLY A 773 31.08 -22.24 5.36
N SER A 774 29.78 -22.02 5.10
CA SER A 774 29.05 -20.93 5.76
C SER A 774 28.82 -21.30 7.22
N GLN A 775 28.99 -20.34 8.14
CA GLN A 775 28.39 -20.50 9.47
C GLN A 775 26.89 -20.67 9.26
N ARG A 776 26.30 -21.73 9.82
CA ARG A 776 24.88 -22.06 9.72
C ARG A 776 24.05 -20.80 10.04
N LYS A 777 23.59 -20.08 9.00
CA LYS A 777 22.71 -18.90 9.14
C LYS A 777 21.23 -19.28 9.17
N VAL A 778 20.93 -20.55 9.45
CA VAL A 778 19.60 -20.92 9.90
C VAL A 778 19.67 -20.79 11.43
N THR A 779 19.29 -19.59 11.87
CA THR A 779 19.02 -19.11 13.24
C THR A 779 20.18 -18.71 14.16
N THR A 780 20.35 -17.39 14.29
CA THR A 780 20.11 -16.67 15.55
C THR A 780 19.32 -15.41 15.24
#